data_AF-A0AA39Y003-F1
#
_entry.id   AF-A0AA39Y003-F1
#
_cell.length_a   1.000
_cell.length_b   1.000
_cell.length_c   1.000
_cell.angle_alpha   90.00
_cell.angle_beta   90.00
_cell.angle_gamma   90.00
#
_symmetry.space_group_name_H-M   'P 1'
#
loop_
_entity.id
_entity.type
_entity.pdbx_description
1 polymer ?
#
loop_
_entity_poly.entity_id
_entity_poly.type
_entity_poly.pdbx_seq_one_letter_code
_entity_poly.pdbx_strand_id
1 'polypeptide(L)'
;MSWLPHGPSDSGLVQTSHYGQSKTAPAVAAYRGELWCLWADLDGNSWYAVTSEEEGKNGEFGERKAFPQPGLPVMANLDGHLHAVIVLGTGEMAHFIYDEESSAWACLGTVPGAITRSSPCVATFHDKLFIGFVRDGNLQCVAWANSTSSPSSASNPNGTWSEPSTVFGGEWKFGGIPALFAFRGALYLLCGADSDPREILGFSCDYIESSWSECQRISQGRPPRGVSATSYGDKAFLTYVKDSSDNDTHTVCVAPFADDQWQPHEVVSSQTTADPPQLCVLNGRIHCIFVDNTPTRDLRWYSRPLLNYSLSSWMSSIPDTTPLSRVTIPGTHDSCARSNIPFVRTQYLSITQQLRLGIRFLDLRLRLHSNSQLFCYHGGVPLNLPRRLPFTSVMTEVFNFLATNPTETILISINNDDPTPPDPQPFYAAVSATIASTPSLWHTSNTTPTLGAVRGRAVLLRRYLSDPSIPSTHQEGLDLTPWINDSPSFTIVTPSNVHIHIQDKWRFSQRISLSDLVASKSTYIQQLMVKAAGTATPPSTPPSSPLPDRDRDEEDRDELDDWYINFCSAVGDPTESGEIAEAKWIAVGAYSEWKRRWVSGINTLTREFLAEAQFEKGRVRLGIVNLDYPELPEGNDLVSRLIELNF
;
A
#
# COMPACT_ATOMS: atom_id res chain seq x y z
N MET A 1 -8.05 -1.48 21.99
CA MET A 1 -9.10 -1.42 20.96
C MET A 1 -9.77 -2.77 20.88
N SER A 2 -11.10 -2.85 20.81
CA SER A 2 -11.84 -4.11 20.82
C SER A 2 -11.94 -4.74 19.43
N TRP A 3 -11.99 -6.08 19.38
CA TRP A 3 -12.36 -6.83 18.18
C TRP A 3 -13.86 -6.70 17.91
N LEU A 4 -14.21 -6.34 16.68
CA LEU A 4 -15.59 -6.14 16.24
C LEU A 4 -15.94 -7.12 15.11
N PRO A 5 -17.16 -7.68 15.09
CA PRO A 5 -17.63 -8.53 14.01
C PRO A 5 -17.83 -7.71 12.72
N HIS A 6 -17.66 -8.37 11.57
CA HIS A 6 -17.90 -7.81 10.24
C HIS A 6 -18.69 -8.77 9.35
N GLY A 7 -19.35 -8.22 8.32
CA GLY A 7 -20.17 -8.97 7.38
C GLY A 7 -21.68 -8.70 7.56
N PRO A 8 -22.56 -9.50 6.93
CA PRO A 8 -23.99 -9.22 6.82
C PRO A 8 -24.78 -9.41 8.11
N SER A 9 -24.11 -9.71 9.23
CA SER A 9 -24.75 -9.87 10.54
C SER A 9 -23.79 -9.48 11.66
N ASP A 10 -24.35 -9.12 12.81
CA ASP A 10 -23.61 -8.85 14.04
C ASP A 10 -22.87 -10.08 14.60
N SER A 11 -23.08 -11.26 14.01
CA SER A 11 -22.37 -12.49 14.36
C SER A 11 -21.06 -12.69 13.60
N GLY A 12 -20.70 -11.73 12.74
CA GLY A 12 -19.41 -11.69 12.06
C GLY A 12 -19.28 -12.72 10.93
N LEU A 13 -20.35 -13.02 10.20
CA LEU A 13 -20.29 -14.03 9.12
C LEU A 13 -19.56 -13.49 7.87
N VAL A 14 -18.75 -14.30 7.19
CA VAL A 14 -18.14 -13.90 5.90
C VAL A 14 -19.16 -13.93 4.75
N GLN A 15 -20.10 -14.87 4.78
CA GLN A 15 -21.21 -15.00 3.83
C GLN A 15 -22.46 -15.40 4.61
N THR A 16 -23.64 -15.40 3.97
CA THR A 16 -24.80 -16.10 4.55
C THR A 16 -24.42 -17.53 4.92
N SER A 17 -24.90 -18.04 6.06
CA SER A 17 -24.35 -19.24 6.72
C SER A 17 -24.11 -20.42 5.77
N HIS A 18 -25.03 -20.77 4.87
CA HIS A 18 -24.87 -21.90 3.94
C HIS A 18 -23.82 -21.71 2.84
N TYR A 19 -23.39 -20.47 2.58
CA TYR A 19 -22.39 -20.17 1.55
C TYR A 19 -20.99 -19.92 2.11
N GLY A 20 -20.88 -19.64 3.40
CA GLY A 20 -19.63 -19.32 4.09
C GLY A 20 -19.04 -20.46 4.90
N GLN A 21 -19.45 -21.71 4.68
CA GLN A 21 -18.95 -22.85 5.44
C GLN A 21 -17.60 -23.30 4.90
N SER A 22 -16.67 -23.68 5.77
CA SER A 22 -15.38 -24.20 5.32
C SER A 22 -14.89 -25.44 6.06
N LYS A 23 -14.38 -26.38 5.28
CA LYS A 23 -13.80 -27.63 5.78
C LYS A 23 -12.40 -27.46 6.39
N THR A 24 -11.70 -26.38 6.05
CA THR A 24 -10.30 -26.13 6.42
C THR A 24 -10.08 -24.65 6.74
N ALA A 25 -8.89 -24.28 7.22
CA ALA A 25 -8.52 -22.87 7.27
C ALA A 25 -8.70 -22.20 5.89
N PRO A 26 -9.25 -20.97 5.82
CA PRO A 26 -9.30 -20.18 4.59
C PRO A 26 -7.91 -19.63 4.24
N ALA A 27 -7.81 -18.95 3.11
CA ALA A 27 -6.72 -18.06 2.73
C ALA A 27 -7.23 -16.63 2.65
N VAL A 28 -6.46 -15.67 3.17
CA VAL A 28 -6.83 -14.25 3.17
C VAL A 28 -5.67 -13.42 2.66
N ALA A 29 -5.95 -12.44 1.81
CA ALA A 29 -4.95 -11.48 1.33
C ALA A 29 -5.58 -10.10 1.13
N ALA A 30 -4.76 -9.04 1.25
CA ALA A 30 -5.12 -7.70 0.81
C ALA A 30 -4.66 -7.52 -0.64
N TYR A 31 -5.58 -7.14 -1.52
CA TYR A 31 -5.26 -6.93 -2.93
C TYR A 31 -6.12 -5.80 -3.48
N ARG A 32 -5.47 -4.80 -4.09
CA ARG A 32 -6.12 -3.60 -4.67
C ARG A 32 -7.08 -2.92 -3.68
N GLY A 33 -6.61 -2.70 -2.46
CA GLY A 33 -7.41 -2.00 -1.44
C GLY A 33 -8.59 -2.79 -0.87
N GLU A 34 -8.74 -4.07 -1.23
CA GLU A 34 -9.85 -4.94 -0.82
C GLU A 34 -9.34 -6.23 -0.16
N LEU A 35 -10.17 -6.85 0.69
CA LEU A 35 -9.89 -8.16 1.26
C LEU A 35 -10.39 -9.26 0.34
N TRP A 36 -9.55 -10.26 0.14
CA TRP A 36 -9.89 -11.48 -0.58
C TRP A 36 -9.90 -12.65 0.40
N CYS A 37 -10.93 -13.48 0.33
CA CYS A 37 -11.04 -14.70 1.12
C CYS A 37 -11.30 -15.87 0.17
N LEU A 38 -10.46 -16.91 0.22
CA LEU A 38 -10.56 -18.15 -0.56
C LEU A 38 -10.65 -19.34 0.39
N TRP A 39 -11.61 -20.24 0.19
CA TRP A 39 -11.85 -21.36 1.09
C TRP A 39 -12.34 -22.60 0.34
N ALA A 40 -12.25 -23.76 1.00
CA ALA A 40 -12.89 -25.00 0.54
C ALA A 40 -14.17 -25.23 1.35
N ASP A 41 -15.31 -25.46 0.67
CA ASP A 41 -16.58 -25.79 1.32
C ASP A 41 -16.58 -27.22 1.89
N LEU A 42 -17.68 -27.63 2.50
CA LEU A 42 -17.81 -28.94 3.15
C LEU A 42 -17.77 -30.12 2.16
N ASP A 43 -18.17 -29.88 0.91
CA ASP A 43 -18.11 -30.84 -0.19
C ASP A 43 -16.71 -30.89 -0.84
N GLY A 44 -15.83 -29.95 -0.48
CA GLY A 44 -14.46 -29.84 -0.96
C GLY A 44 -14.29 -28.95 -2.18
N ASN A 45 -15.34 -28.26 -2.66
CA ASN A 45 -15.22 -27.29 -3.74
C ASN A 45 -14.59 -25.99 -3.22
N SER A 46 -13.76 -25.35 -4.04
CA SER A 46 -13.10 -24.09 -3.67
C SER A 46 -13.89 -22.88 -4.15
N TRP A 47 -14.00 -21.88 -3.29
CA TRP A 47 -14.75 -20.64 -3.51
C TRP A 47 -13.95 -19.44 -3.03
N TYR A 48 -14.09 -18.29 -3.67
CA TYR A 48 -13.54 -17.04 -3.19
C TYR A 48 -14.57 -15.92 -3.19
N ALA A 49 -14.39 -14.94 -2.32
CA ALA A 49 -15.16 -13.71 -2.28
C ALA A 49 -14.22 -12.53 -2.01
N VAL A 50 -14.66 -11.34 -2.44
CA VAL A 50 -13.94 -10.08 -2.29
C VAL A 50 -14.84 -9.09 -1.58
N THR A 51 -14.30 -8.24 -0.72
CA THR A 51 -15.08 -7.13 -0.15
C THR A 51 -15.61 -6.21 -1.26
N SER A 52 -16.88 -5.81 -1.13
CA SER A 52 -17.58 -5.03 -2.15
C SER A 52 -17.54 -3.54 -1.85
N GLU A 53 -17.44 -2.74 -2.92
CA GLU A 53 -17.52 -1.28 -2.89
C GLU A 53 -18.96 -0.76 -3.17
N GLU A 54 -19.96 -1.64 -3.27
CA GLU A 54 -21.35 -1.24 -3.54
C GLU A 54 -21.98 -0.46 -2.37
N GLU A 55 -22.68 0.64 -2.70
CA GLU A 55 -23.46 1.42 -1.73
C GLU A 55 -24.41 0.51 -0.92
N GLY A 56 -24.34 0.61 0.41
CA GLY A 56 -25.13 -0.21 1.33
C GLY A 56 -24.54 -1.58 1.70
N LYS A 57 -23.42 -2.00 1.09
CA LYS A 57 -22.65 -3.22 1.43
C LYS A 57 -21.21 -2.93 1.89
N ASN A 58 -20.90 -1.66 2.18
CA ASN A 58 -19.57 -1.25 2.62
C ASN A 58 -19.13 -2.05 3.86
N GLY A 59 -18.08 -2.85 3.69
CA GLY A 59 -17.54 -3.70 4.77
C GLY A 59 -18.11 -5.12 4.81
N GLU A 60 -18.70 -5.61 3.71
CA GLU A 60 -19.12 -7.00 3.53
C GLU A 60 -18.40 -7.66 2.35
N PHE A 61 -18.22 -8.98 2.41
CA PHE A 61 -17.81 -9.75 1.24
C PHE A 61 -18.98 -9.86 0.27
N GLY A 62 -18.72 -9.62 -1.02
CA GLY A 62 -19.68 -9.79 -2.10
C GLY A 62 -20.00 -11.26 -2.37
N GLU A 63 -20.66 -11.54 -3.50
CA GLU A 63 -21.02 -12.90 -3.90
C GLU A 63 -19.78 -13.79 -4.05
N ARG A 64 -19.86 -15.02 -3.51
CA ARG A 64 -18.82 -16.02 -3.72
C ARG A 64 -18.75 -16.46 -5.18
N LYS A 65 -17.54 -16.63 -5.69
CA LYS A 65 -17.24 -17.11 -7.05
C LYS A 65 -16.50 -18.44 -6.96
N ALA A 66 -16.76 -19.33 -7.92
CA ALA A 66 -16.08 -20.62 -7.98
C ALA A 66 -14.59 -20.42 -8.27
N PHE A 67 -13.73 -21.12 -7.53
CA PHE A 67 -12.31 -21.24 -7.82
C PHE A 67 -12.08 -22.53 -8.64
N PRO A 68 -11.24 -22.51 -9.68
CA PRO A 68 -11.15 -23.62 -10.63
C PRO A 68 -10.59 -24.93 -10.05
N GLN A 69 -9.85 -24.87 -8.94
CA GLN A 69 -9.13 -26.01 -8.37
C GLN A 69 -9.46 -26.23 -6.89
N PRO A 70 -10.12 -27.35 -6.55
CA PRO A 70 -10.27 -27.82 -5.17
C PRO A 70 -8.93 -28.07 -4.47
N GLY A 71 -8.86 -27.75 -3.17
CA GLY A 71 -7.73 -28.10 -2.29
C GLY A 71 -7.55 -27.14 -1.13
N LEU A 72 -6.36 -27.17 -0.50
CA LEU A 72 -6.01 -26.27 0.60
C LEU A 72 -5.43 -24.97 0.04
N PRO A 73 -6.08 -23.81 0.23
CA PRO A 73 -5.64 -22.58 -0.39
C PRO A 73 -4.65 -21.80 0.48
N VAL A 74 -3.74 -21.09 -0.18
CA VAL A 74 -3.00 -19.92 0.34
C VAL A 74 -2.96 -18.83 -0.73
N MET A 75 -2.85 -17.56 -0.32
CA MET A 75 -2.95 -16.42 -1.24
C MET A 75 -2.09 -15.26 -0.77
N ALA A 76 -1.44 -14.55 -1.70
CA ALA A 76 -0.66 -13.34 -1.42
C ALA A 76 -0.60 -12.41 -2.65
N ASN A 77 -0.41 -11.12 -2.40
CA ASN A 77 -0.19 -10.11 -3.43
C ASN A 77 1.30 -9.96 -3.69
N LEU A 78 1.76 -10.34 -4.88
CA LEU A 78 3.12 -10.08 -5.36
C LEU A 78 3.05 -9.07 -6.49
N ASP A 79 3.71 -7.94 -6.33
CA ASP A 79 3.92 -6.99 -7.42
C ASP A 79 2.63 -6.49 -8.11
N GLY A 80 1.56 -6.34 -7.31
CA GLY A 80 0.26 -5.92 -7.82
C GLY A 80 -0.47 -6.99 -8.62
N HIS A 81 -0.10 -8.26 -8.44
CA HIS A 81 -0.81 -9.44 -8.92
C HIS A 81 -1.17 -10.35 -7.75
N LEU A 82 -2.40 -10.86 -7.76
CA LEU A 82 -2.86 -11.79 -6.74
C LEU A 82 -2.50 -13.23 -7.13
N HIS A 83 -1.71 -13.88 -6.29
CA HIS A 83 -1.34 -15.28 -6.48
C HIS A 83 -2.10 -16.17 -5.50
N ALA A 84 -2.52 -17.34 -5.96
CA ALA A 84 -3.05 -18.39 -5.10
C ALA A 84 -2.27 -19.68 -5.33
N VAL A 85 -2.03 -20.45 -4.27
CA VAL A 85 -1.47 -21.80 -4.37
C VAL A 85 -2.41 -22.77 -3.68
N ILE A 86 -2.73 -23.86 -4.37
CA ILE A 86 -3.66 -24.88 -3.91
C ILE A 86 -2.92 -26.19 -3.69
N VAL A 87 -2.94 -26.72 -2.46
CA VAL A 87 -2.50 -28.09 -2.20
C VAL A 87 -3.59 -29.06 -2.63
N LEU A 88 -3.25 -29.92 -3.59
CA LEU A 88 -4.13 -30.92 -4.17
C LEU A 88 -4.28 -32.13 -3.24
N GLY A 89 -5.27 -32.99 -3.51
CA GLY A 89 -5.45 -34.25 -2.76
C GLY A 89 -4.26 -35.22 -2.86
N THR A 90 -3.41 -35.07 -3.88
CA THR A 90 -2.13 -35.79 -4.04
C THR A 90 -1.03 -35.28 -3.11
N GLY A 91 -1.21 -34.07 -2.56
CA GLY A 91 -0.23 -33.32 -1.79
C GLY A 91 0.67 -32.41 -2.63
N GLU A 92 0.61 -32.51 -3.95
CA GLU A 92 1.26 -31.56 -4.87
C GLU A 92 0.59 -30.19 -4.77
N MET A 93 1.31 -29.13 -5.16
CA MET A 93 0.76 -27.78 -5.17
C MET A 93 0.61 -27.26 -6.60
N ALA A 94 -0.50 -26.56 -6.86
CA ALA A 94 -0.78 -25.87 -8.12
C ALA A 94 -0.81 -24.36 -7.89
N HIS A 95 -0.12 -23.61 -8.75
CA HIS A 95 0.03 -22.14 -8.67
C HIS A 95 -0.89 -21.45 -9.67
N PHE A 96 -1.60 -20.43 -9.19
CA PHE A 96 -2.53 -19.63 -9.95
C PHE A 96 -2.24 -18.14 -9.79
N ILE A 97 -2.61 -17.37 -10.80
CA ILE A 97 -2.60 -15.90 -10.79
C ILE A 97 -3.98 -15.39 -11.20
N TYR A 98 -4.44 -14.31 -10.57
CA TYR A 98 -5.69 -13.66 -10.93
C TYR A 98 -5.47 -12.69 -12.10
N ASP A 99 -6.21 -12.88 -13.18
CA ASP A 99 -6.27 -11.98 -14.33
C ASP A 99 -7.44 -10.99 -14.13
N GLU A 100 -7.09 -9.71 -13.97
CA GLU A 100 -8.06 -8.62 -13.78
C GLU A 100 -8.91 -8.37 -15.04
N GLU A 101 -8.33 -8.54 -16.24
CA GLU A 101 -9.01 -8.26 -17.50
C GLU A 101 -10.11 -9.29 -17.77
N SER A 102 -9.80 -10.59 -17.57
CA SER A 102 -10.80 -11.65 -17.70
C SER A 102 -11.60 -11.90 -16.43
N SER A 103 -11.23 -11.27 -15.31
CA SER A 103 -11.77 -11.53 -13.97
C SER A 103 -11.76 -13.02 -13.60
N ALA A 104 -10.67 -13.73 -13.94
CA ALA A 104 -10.56 -15.19 -13.81
C ALA A 104 -9.18 -15.62 -13.30
N TRP A 105 -9.09 -16.86 -12.82
CA TRP A 105 -7.83 -17.44 -12.35
C TRP A 105 -7.15 -18.24 -13.46
N ALA A 106 -5.89 -17.92 -13.75
CA ALA A 106 -5.06 -18.65 -14.69
C ALA A 106 -4.08 -19.57 -13.92
N CYS A 107 -3.98 -20.84 -14.33
CA CYS A 107 -3.02 -21.79 -13.78
C CYS A 107 -1.63 -21.59 -14.40
N LEU A 108 -0.61 -21.43 -13.58
CA LEU A 108 0.79 -21.30 -13.99
C LEU A 108 1.55 -22.64 -13.96
N GLY A 109 0.94 -23.70 -13.43
CA GLY A 109 1.51 -25.04 -13.33
C GLY A 109 1.69 -25.51 -11.89
N THR A 110 2.51 -26.55 -11.71
CA THR A 110 2.80 -27.13 -10.40
C THR A 110 4.00 -26.45 -9.74
N VAL A 111 4.09 -26.58 -8.41
CA VAL A 111 5.28 -26.22 -7.63
C VAL A 111 6.18 -27.46 -7.54
N PRO A 112 7.28 -27.57 -8.30
CA PRO A 112 8.07 -28.78 -8.38
C PRO A 112 8.70 -29.17 -7.04
N GLY A 113 8.68 -30.46 -6.69
CA GLY A 113 9.31 -31.00 -5.49
C GLY A 113 8.61 -30.67 -4.15
N ALA A 114 7.75 -29.65 -4.13
CA ALA A 114 7.00 -29.22 -2.96
C ALA A 114 5.73 -30.07 -2.77
N ILE A 115 5.75 -30.98 -1.79
CA ILE A 115 4.65 -31.88 -1.48
C ILE A 115 4.32 -31.77 0.00
N THR A 116 3.06 -31.52 0.34
CA THR A 116 2.56 -31.42 1.73
C THR A 116 1.15 -32.01 1.82
N ARG A 117 0.76 -32.48 3.02
CA ARG A 117 -0.61 -32.93 3.33
C ARG A 117 -1.35 -31.96 4.26
N SER A 118 -0.75 -30.81 4.55
CA SER A 118 -1.28 -29.76 5.42
C SER A 118 -1.26 -28.42 4.71
N SER A 119 -2.03 -27.45 5.19
CA SER A 119 -2.03 -26.10 4.60
C SER A 119 -0.63 -25.48 4.75
N PRO A 120 -0.05 -24.94 3.68
CA PRO A 120 1.20 -24.22 3.74
C PRO A 120 0.94 -22.79 4.23
N CYS A 121 1.98 -21.95 4.20
CA CYS A 121 1.88 -20.52 4.36
C CYS A 121 2.58 -19.82 3.20
N VAL A 122 2.21 -18.56 2.94
CA VAL A 122 2.73 -17.78 1.83
C VAL A 122 2.98 -16.34 2.26
N ALA A 123 4.04 -15.73 1.74
CA ALA A 123 4.32 -14.32 1.91
C ALA A 123 5.11 -13.80 0.71
N THR A 124 5.09 -12.49 0.51
CA THR A 124 5.94 -11.83 -0.47
C THR A 124 7.09 -11.12 0.20
N PHE A 125 8.26 -11.17 -0.42
CA PHE A 125 9.45 -10.51 0.07
C PHE A 125 10.45 -10.32 -1.07
N HIS A 126 10.91 -9.08 -1.28
CA HIS A 126 11.94 -8.74 -2.27
C HIS A 126 11.64 -9.32 -3.69
N ASP A 127 10.46 -8.98 -4.24
CA ASP A 127 9.94 -9.42 -5.55
C ASP A 127 9.85 -10.96 -5.74
N LYS A 128 9.72 -11.70 -4.64
CA LYS A 128 9.54 -13.16 -4.66
C LYS A 128 8.34 -13.58 -3.83
N LEU A 129 7.71 -14.67 -4.27
CA LEU A 129 6.68 -15.38 -3.53
C LEU A 129 7.33 -16.55 -2.79
N PHE A 130 7.22 -16.59 -1.47
CA PHE A 130 7.77 -17.68 -0.66
C PHE A 130 6.65 -18.55 -0.11
N ILE A 131 6.87 -19.86 -0.10
CA ILE A 131 5.94 -20.84 0.49
C ILE A 131 6.68 -21.67 1.53
N GLY A 132 6.23 -21.57 2.78
CA GLY A 132 6.66 -22.43 3.87
C GLY A 132 5.69 -23.59 4.07
N PHE A 133 6.19 -24.81 4.19
CA PHE A 133 5.36 -26.01 4.35
C PHE A 133 6.05 -27.11 5.16
N VAL A 134 5.26 -28.01 5.74
CA VAL A 134 5.76 -29.14 6.51
C VAL A 134 5.66 -30.43 5.69
N ARG A 135 6.77 -31.16 5.58
CA ARG A 135 6.86 -32.47 4.91
C ARG A 135 7.60 -33.47 5.77
N ASP A 136 6.94 -34.57 6.12
CA ASP A 136 7.50 -35.65 6.96
C ASP A 136 8.10 -35.12 8.29
N GLY A 137 7.40 -34.13 8.87
CA GLY A 137 7.79 -33.44 10.09
C GLY A 137 8.94 -32.44 9.93
N ASN A 138 9.44 -32.20 8.72
CA ASN A 138 10.48 -31.21 8.45
C ASN A 138 9.86 -29.94 7.88
N LEU A 139 10.35 -28.78 8.33
CA LEU A 139 9.95 -27.48 7.81
C LEU A 139 10.78 -27.15 6.57
N GLN A 140 10.10 -26.89 5.45
CA GLN A 140 10.71 -26.59 4.15
C GLN A 140 10.19 -25.28 3.58
N CYS A 141 10.97 -24.68 2.70
CA CYS A 141 10.62 -23.47 1.98
C CYS A 141 10.96 -23.58 0.49
N VAL A 142 10.08 -23.06 -0.36
CA VAL A 142 10.35 -22.80 -1.79
C VAL A 142 10.08 -21.34 -2.10
N ALA A 143 10.74 -20.80 -3.12
CA ALA A 143 10.52 -19.44 -3.60
C ALA A 143 10.23 -19.44 -5.10
N TRP A 144 9.32 -18.58 -5.53
CA TRP A 144 9.06 -18.28 -6.92
C TRP A 144 9.54 -16.87 -7.24
N ALA A 145 10.24 -16.74 -8.35
CA ALA A 145 10.71 -15.47 -8.87
C ALA A 145 10.37 -15.36 -10.36
N ASN A 146 10.00 -14.17 -10.80
CA ASN A 146 9.86 -13.87 -12.22
C ASN A 146 11.19 -14.07 -12.95
N SER A 147 11.17 -14.70 -14.13
CA SER A 147 12.37 -14.78 -14.97
C SER A 147 12.74 -13.38 -15.45
N THR A 148 13.96 -12.94 -15.12
CA THR A 148 14.51 -11.64 -15.54
C THR A 148 14.81 -11.56 -17.05
N SER A 149 14.60 -12.65 -17.81
CA SER A 149 15.06 -12.80 -19.18
C SER A 149 14.15 -12.21 -20.27
N SER A 150 12.98 -11.64 -19.96
CA SER A 150 12.18 -10.90 -20.96
C SER A 150 11.08 -10.02 -20.31
N PRO A 151 10.99 -8.71 -20.63
CA PRO A 151 9.90 -7.83 -20.20
C PRO A 151 8.55 -8.10 -20.90
N SER A 152 8.43 -9.21 -21.64
CA SER A 152 7.32 -9.40 -22.57
C SER A 152 6.07 -9.95 -21.88
N SER A 153 5.05 -9.07 -21.84
CA SER A 153 3.65 -9.24 -21.42
C SER A 153 3.39 -9.44 -19.92
N ALA A 154 2.92 -8.34 -19.30
CA ALA A 154 2.34 -8.28 -17.95
C ALA A 154 1.12 -9.21 -17.74
N SER A 155 0.67 -9.96 -18.76
CA SER A 155 -0.47 -10.87 -18.68
C SER A 155 -0.11 -12.31 -18.35
N ASN A 156 1.17 -12.71 -18.39
CA ASN A 156 1.57 -14.04 -17.94
C ASN A 156 3.03 -14.06 -17.46
N PRO A 157 3.30 -13.98 -16.14
CA PRO A 157 4.66 -14.02 -15.65
C PRO A 157 5.28 -15.41 -15.86
N ASN A 158 6.29 -15.50 -16.73
CA ASN A 158 7.17 -16.67 -16.81
C ASN A 158 8.11 -16.66 -15.60
N GLY A 159 7.65 -17.14 -14.45
CA GLY A 159 8.48 -17.32 -13.26
C GLY A 159 8.94 -18.76 -13.07
N THR A 160 9.91 -18.93 -12.18
CA THR A 160 10.49 -20.24 -11.86
C THR A 160 10.49 -20.46 -10.34
N TRP A 161 10.19 -21.69 -9.94
CA TRP A 161 10.30 -22.15 -8.56
C TRP A 161 11.72 -22.61 -8.26
N SER A 162 12.24 -22.28 -7.08
CA SER A 162 13.43 -22.90 -6.54
C SER A 162 13.14 -24.34 -6.12
N GLU A 163 14.21 -25.15 -6.01
CA GLU A 163 14.10 -26.43 -5.33
C GLU A 163 13.71 -26.24 -3.84
N PRO A 164 12.97 -27.18 -3.23
CA PRO A 164 12.69 -27.16 -1.80
C PRO A 164 13.95 -27.16 -0.95
N SER A 165 14.06 -26.16 -0.09
CA SER A 165 15.14 -26.04 0.90
C SER A 165 14.62 -26.39 2.29
N THR A 166 15.43 -27.08 3.09
CA THR A 166 15.12 -27.34 4.49
C THR A 166 15.44 -26.10 5.32
N VAL A 167 14.44 -25.59 6.06
CA VAL A 167 14.58 -24.40 6.92
C VAL A 167 15.41 -24.73 8.16
N PHE A 168 15.22 -25.93 8.71
CA PHE A 168 15.93 -26.38 9.89
C PHE A 168 16.31 -27.86 9.79
N GLY A 169 17.61 -28.14 9.86
CA GLY A 169 18.16 -29.50 9.76
C GLY A 169 18.50 -30.17 11.10
N GLY A 170 18.05 -29.61 12.23
CA GLY A 170 18.29 -30.18 13.56
C GLY A 170 17.23 -31.21 13.99
N GLU A 171 17.15 -31.48 15.29
CA GLU A 171 16.31 -32.57 15.84
C GLU A 171 14.81 -32.25 15.91
N TRP A 172 14.42 -30.98 15.72
CA TRP A 172 13.02 -30.57 15.80
C TRP A 172 12.17 -31.17 14.69
N LYS A 173 10.99 -31.64 15.08
CA LYS A 173 9.90 -31.98 14.18
C LYS A 173 8.81 -30.93 14.30
N PHE A 174 8.07 -30.74 13.21
CA PHE A 174 7.07 -29.69 13.07
C PHE A 174 5.72 -30.26 12.66
N GLY A 175 4.65 -29.57 13.05
CA GLY A 175 3.29 -29.93 12.70
C GLY A 175 2.36 -28.72 12.65
N GLY A 176 1.19 -28.90 12.02
CA GLY A 176 0.20 -27.84 11.82
C GLY A 176 0.59 -26.85 10.72
N ILE A 177 -0.20 -25.77 10.62
CA ILE A 177 -0.03 -24.71 9.63
C ILE A 177 1.11 -23.76 10.09
N PRO A 178 2.19 -23.57 9.30
CA PRO A 178 3.21 -22.57 9.59
C PRO A 178 2.70 -21.14 9.29
N ALA A 179 3.46 -20.11 9.68
CA ALA A 179 3.19 -18.71 9.32
C ALA A 179 4.42 -18.06 8.72
N LEU A 180 4.27 -17.37 7.60
CA LEU A 180 5.34 -16.65 6.91
C LEU A 180 4.96 -15.18 6.77
N PHE A 181 5.87 -14.26 7.07
CA PHE A 181 5.62 -12.83 6.97
C PHE A 181 6.92 -12.02 6.87
N ALA A 182 6.88 -10.88 6.18
CA ALA A 182 7.98 -9.92 6.15
C ALA A 182 7.84 -8.93 7.30
N PHE A 183 8.93 -8.62 7.99
CA PHE A 183 8.95 -7.66 9.09
C PHE A 183 10.33 -7.02 9.23
N ARG A 184 10.40 -5.69 9.32
CA ARG A 184 11.67 -4.94 9.49
C ARG A 184 12.79 -5.38 8.52
N GLY A 185 12.45 -5.55 7.25
CA GLY A 185 13.42 -5.90 6.20
C GLY A 185 13.93 -7.35 6.25
N ALA A 186 13.30 -8.24 7.02
CA ALA A 186 13.60 -9.66 7.06
C ALA A 186 12.34 -10.50 6.84
N LEU A 187 12.53 -11.72 6.32
CA LEU A 187 11.46 -12.71 6.16
C LEU A 187 11.50 -13.70 7.32
N TYR A 188 10.36 -13.88 7.99
CA TYR A 188 10.22 -14.77 9.15
C TYR A 188 9.29 -15.92 8.84
N LEU A 189 9.66 -17.12 9.29
CA LEU A 189 8.86 -18.33 9.25
C LEU A 189 8.68 -18.88 10.67
N LEU A 190 7.44 -19.00 11.12
CA LEU A 190 7.06 -19.54 12.43
C LEU A 190 6.37 -20.88 12.25
N CYS A 191 6.67 -21.85 13.11
CA CYS A 191 5.98 -23.13 13.10
C CYS A 191 5.95 -23.77 14.49
N GLY A 192 4.87 -24.50 14.79
CA GLY A 192 4.76 -25.26 16.04
C GLY A 192 5.62 -26.52 16.01
N ALA A 193 6.38 -26.74 17.06
CA ALA A 193 7.11 -27.98 17.28
C ALA A 193 6.13 -29.15 17.56
N ASP A 194 6.40 -30.30 16.97
CA ASP A 194 5.71 -31.57 17.24
C ASP A 194 6.31 -32.26 18.48
N SER A 195 6.40 -31.50 19.56
CA SER A 195 6.91 -31.91 20.88
C SER A 195 5.91 -31.53 21.97
N ASP A 196 6.08 -32.08 23.17
CA ASP A 196 5.41 -31.56 24.37
C ASP A 196 6.47 -30.94 25.30
N PRO A 197 6.44 -29.62 25.57
CA PRO A 197 5.45 -28.64 25.11
C PRO A 197 5.56 -28.30 23.61
N ARG A 198 4.42 -27.97 22.99
CA ARG A 198 4.30 -27.52 21.58
C ARG A 198 4.70 -26.05 21.44
N GLU A 199 5.98 -25.76 21.62
CA GLU A 199 6.51 -24.40 21.46
C GLU A 199 6.41 -23.92 19.99
N ILE A 200 6.25 -22.61 19.79
CA ILE A 200 6.35 -22.02 18.45
C ILE A 200 7.79 -21.56 18.25
N LEU A 201 8.43 -22.11 17.23
CA LEU A 201 9.81 -21.79 16.84
C LEU A 201 9.79 -20.82 15.67
N GLY A 202 10.66 -19.80 15.71
CA GLY A 202 10.78 -18.78 14.69
C GLY A 202 12.14 -18.77 14.02
N PHE A 203 12.12 -18.66 12.69
CA PHE A 203 13.29 -18.66 11.82
C PHE A 203 13.31 -17.39 10.97
N SER A 204 14.47 -16.77 10.82
CA SER A 204 14.69 -15.65 9.91
C SER A 204 15.49 -16.11 8.69
N CYS A 205 15.11 -15.63 7.51
CA CYS A 205 15.82 -15.90 6.27
C CYS A 205 16.95 -14.88 6.07
N ASP A 206 18.18 -15.36 5.92
CA ASP A 206 19.21 -14.61 5.21
C ASP A 206 18.93 -14.72 3.71
N TYR A 207 18.39 -13.65 3.15
CA TYR A 207 18.03 -13.58 1.74
C TYR A 207 19.23 -13.75 0.79
N ILE A 208 20.41 -13.27 1.19
CA ILE A 208 21.60 -13.28 0.34
C ILE A 208 22.16 -14.71 0.28
N GLU A 209 22.27 -15.36 1.43
CA GLU A 209 22.75 -16.73 1.53
C GLU A 209 21.67 -17.77 1.21
N SER A 210 20.40 -17.34 1.12
CA SER A 210 19.22 -18.22 1.04
C SER A 210 19.23 -19.27 2.15
N SER A 211 19.67 -18.86 3.35
CA SER A 211 19.82 -19.70 4.53
C SER A 211 18.83 -19.27 5.61
N TRP A 212 18.50 -20.19 6.51
CA TRP A 212 17.56 -19.93 7.61
C TRP A 212 18.26 -20.12 8.94
N SER A 213 17.98 -19.21 9.88
CA SER A 213 18.52 -19.27 11.24
C SER A 213 17.41 -19.18 12.28
N GLU A 214 17.47 -20.02 13.31
CA GLU A 214 16.57 -19.90 14.47
C GLU A 214 16.84 -18.55 15.16
N CYS A 215 15.80 -17.75 15.33
CA CYS A 215 15.90 -16.40 15.88
C CYS A 215 14.99 -16.18 17.08
N GLN A 216 13.97 -17.03 17.29
CA GLN A 216 12.99 -16.82 18.33
C GLN A 216 12.34 -18.12 18.82
N ARG A 217 12.02 -18.14 20.12
CA ARG A 217 11.12 -19.12 20.72
C ARG A 217 9.97 -18.39 21.39
N ILE A 218 8.75 -18.78 21.05
CA ILE A 218 7.54 -18.16 21.57
C ILE A 218 6.87 -19.18 22.48
N SER A 219 6.97 -18.94 23.78
CA SER A 219 6.35 -19.78 24.81
C SER A 219 4.85 -19.49 25.02
N GLN A 220 4.32 -18.50 24.28
CA GLN A 220 2.94 -18.06 24.37
C GLN A 220 2.07 -18.93 23.45
N GLY A 221 1.18 -19.72 24.05
CA GLY A 221 0.32 -20.65 23.32
C GLY A 221 1.02 -21.97 23.00
N ARG A 222 0.25 -23.06 23.01
CA ARG A 222 0.68 -24.39 22.55
C ARG A 222 -0.20 -24.75 21.35
N PRO A 223 -0.01 -24.15 20.16
CA PRO A 223 -0.96 -24.29 19.09
C PRO A 223 -1.04 -25.75 18.62
N PRO A 224 -2.19 -26.42 18.76
CA PRO A 224 -2.28 -27.83 18.41
C PRO A 224 -2.38 -28.02 16.89
N ARG A 225 -2.69 -26.95 16.15
CA ARG A 225 -3.09 -27.00 14.73
C ARG A 225 -2.33 -26.04 13.82
N GLY A 226 -1.49 -25.16 14.36
CA GLY A 226 -0.72 -24.17 13.59
C GLY A 226 -0.94 -22.72 14.01
N VAL A 227 -0.38 -21.81 13.23
CA VAL A 227 -0.30 -20.36 13.47
C VAL A 227 -0.54 -19.58 12.17
N SER A 228 -0.84 -18.28 12.28
CA SER A 228 -0.79 -17.32 11.17
C SER A 228 -0.21 -16.00 11.68
N ALA A 229 0.46 -15.24 10.81
CA ALA A 229 1.11 -14.00 11.21
C ALA A 229 1.09 -12.95 10.09
N THR A 230 1.13 -11.68 10.47
CA THR A 230 1.20 -10.53 9.56
C THR A 230 1.91 -9.37 10.24
N SER A 231 2.24 -8.32 9.51
CA SER A 231 2.94 -7.13 10.02
C SER A 231 2.32 -5.83 9.53
N TYR A 232 2.56 -4.77 10.29
CA TYR A 232 2.18 -3.41 9.94
C TYR A 232 3.12 -2.42 10.63
N GLY A 233 3.93 -1.72 9.83
CA GLY A 233 4.97 -0.83 10.36
C GLY A 233 5.96 -1.57 11.26
N ASP A 234 6.16 -1.05 12.48
CA ASP A 234 7.04 -1.67 13.48
C ASP A 234 6.39 -2.75 14.34
N LYS A 235 5.17 -3.19 13.98
CA LYS A 235 4.44 -4.23 14.71
C LYS A 235 4.29 -5.49 13.87
N ALA A 236 4.35 -6.64 14.52
CA ALA A 236 3.90 -7.91 13.96
C ALA A 236 2.77 -8.49 14.81
N PHE A 237 1.99 -9.40 14.26
CA PHE A 237 0.85 -10.01 14.92
C PHE A 237 0.85 -11.49 14.63
N LEU A 238 0.72 -12.30 15.67
CA LEU A 238 0.66 -13.75 15.60
C LEU A 238 -0.70 -14.20 16.11
N THR A 239 -1.42 -14.99 15.34
CA THR A 239 -2.64 -15.64 15.80
C THR A 239 -2.45 -17.13 15.95
N TYR A 240 -3.11 -17.69 16.95
CA TYR A 240 -3.09 -19.10 17.25
C TYR A 240 -4.34 -19.54 18.00
N VAL A 241 -4.58 -20.84 18.00
CA VAL A 241 -5.63 -21.49 18.79
C VAL A 241 -5.05 -21.86 20.15
N LYS A 242 -5.67 -21.38 21.24
CA LYS A 242 -5.26 -21.77 22.59
C LYS A 242 -5.64 -23.22 22.87
N ASP A 243 -4.64 -24.03 23.21
CA ASP A 243 -4.81 -25.37 23.78
C ASP A 243 -4.51 -25.30 25.28
N SER A 244 -5.51 -25.61 26.09
CA SER A 244 -5.34 -25.75 27.54
C SER A 244 -6.32 -26.77 28.08
N SER A 245 -5.91 -27.51 29.11
CA SER A 245 -6.73 -28.44 29.90
C SER A 245 -7.84 -27.78 30.75
N ASP A 246 -8.06 -26.46 30.59
CA ASP A 246 -9.10 -25.66 31.23
C ASP A 246 -10.19 -25.27 30.21
N ASN A 247 -11.36 -24.84 30.71
CA ASN A 247 -12.62 -24.52 29.99
C ASN A 247 -12.54 -23.57 28.76
N ASP A 248 -11.36 -23.08 28.35
CA ASP A 248 -11.12 -22.14 27.23
C ASP A 248 -10.46 -22.80 26.00
N THR A 249 -10.64 -24.10 25.79
CA THR A 249 -10.15 -24.81 24.59
C THR A 249 -10.70 -24.16 23.32
N HIS A 250 -9.87 -24.06 22.26
CA HIS A 250 -10.23 -23.52 20.94
C HIS A 250 -10.39 -22.00 20.83
N THR A 251 -10.03 -21.24 21.87
CA THR A 251 -10.10 -19.77 21.85
C THR A 251 -9.16 -19.16 20.80
N VAL A 252 -9.70 -18.23 20.01
CA VAL A 252 -8.94 -17.43 19.04
C VAL A 252 -8.13 -16.37 19.78
N CYS A 253 -6.80 -16.46 19.69
CA CYS A 253 -5.87 -15.56 20.37
C CYS A 253 -4.99 -14.83 19.35
N VAL A 254 -4.74 -13.53 19.58
CA VAL A 254 -3.77 -12.75 18.81
C VAL A 254 -2.73 -12.16 19.77
N ALA A 255 -1.45 -12.44 19.56
CA ALA A 255 -0.34 -11.83 20.29
C ALA A 255 0.33 -10.77 19.41
N PRO A 256 0.41 -9.49 19.83
CA PRO A 256 1.19 -8.50 19.12
C PRO A 256 2.68 -8.57 19.49
N PHE A 257 3.55 -8.32 18.53
CA PHE A 257 4.97 -8.06 18.75
C PHE A 257 5.19 -6.55 18.84
N ALA A 258 5.70 -6.09 19.98
CA ALA A 258 6.01 -4.70 20.26
C ALA A 258 7.16 -4.62 21.26
N ASP A 259 7.96 -3.55 21.22
CA ASP A 259 9.12 -3.36 22.11
C ASP A 259 10.09 -4.56 22.09
N ASP A 260 10.33 -5.10 20.88
CA ASP A 260 11.18 -6.25 20.61
C ASP A 260 10.78 -7.56 21.33
N GLN A 261 9.53 -7.66 21.80
CA GLN A 261 9.00 -8.84 22.47
C GLN A 261 7.55 -9.13 22.08
N TRP A 262 7.18 -10.41 22.13
CA TRP A 262 5.77 -10.78 22.02
C TRP A 262 5.03 -10.41 23.30
N GLN A 263 3.97 -9.63 23.15
CA GLN A 263 3.11 -9.19 24.23
C GLN A 263 2.09 -10.27 24.59
N PRO A 264 1.46 -10.21 25.78
CA PRO A 264 0.36 -11.10 26.13
C PRO A 264 -0.74 -11.11 25.05
N HIS A 265 -1.30 -12.28 24.79
CA HIS A 265 -2.36 -12.42 23.79
C HIS A 265 -3.65 -11.71 24.21
N GLU A 266 -4.33 -11.16 23.21
CA GLU A 266 -5.72 -10.73 23.28
C GLU A 266 -6.64 -11.84 22.74
N VAL A 267 -7.81 -11.98 23.35
CA VAL A 267 -8.85 -12.91 22.88
C VAL A 267 -9.75 -12.20 21.87
N VAL A 268 -10.01 -12.83 20.73
CA VAL A 268 -10.89 -12.29 19.69
C VAL A 268 -12.35 -12.56 20.07
N SER A 269 -12.96 -11.63 20.80
CA SER A 269 -14.39 -11.60 21.14
C SER A 269 -14.96 -12.93 21.68
N SER A 270 -14.15 -13.65 22.48
CA SER A 270 -14.45 -14.97 23.05
C SER A 270 -14.89 -16.03 22.02
N GLN A 271 -14.44 -15.88 20.77
CA GLN A 271 -14.76 -16.81 19.70
C GLN A 271 -13.88 -18.05 19.76
N THR A 272 -14.44 -19.18 19.34
CA THR A 272 -13.73 -20.45 19.22
C THR A 272 -13.60 -20.86 17.76
N THR A 273 -12.48 -21.47 17.39
CA THR A 273 -12.21 -21.88 16.01
C THR A 273 -11.83 -23.35 15.85
N ALA A 274 -12.23 -23.93 14.72
CA ALA A 274 -11.87 -25.30 14.35
C ALA A 274 -10.44 -25.40 13.78
N ASP A 275 -9.90 -24.33 13.19
CA ASP A 275 -8.64 -24.32 12.44
C ASP A 275 -7.84 -23.05 12.77
N PRO A 276 -6.52 -22.98 12.48
CA PRO A 276 -5.75 -21.76 12.69
C PRO A 276 -6.40 -20.55 11.99
N PRO A 277 -6.72 -19.47 12.73
CA PRO A 277 -7.22 -18.23 12.16
C PRO A 277 -6.23 -17.63 11.17
N GLN A 278 -6.71 -16.85 10.22
CA GLN A 278 -5.87 -16.13 9.26
C GLN A 278 -5.92 -14.63 9.50
N LEU A 279 -4.74 -13.99 9.50
CA LEU A 279 -4.60 -12.55 9.67
C LEU A 279 -4.30 -11.85 8.34
N CYS A 280 -4.83 -10.64 8.20
CA CYS A 280 -4.49 -9.74 7.11
C CYS A 280 -4.63 -8.28 7.60
N VAL A 281 -3.73 -7.39 7.17
CA VAL A 281 -3.83 -5.96 7.46
C VAL A 281 -4.30 -5.22 6.22
N LEU A 282 -5.30 -4.37 6.39
CA LEU A 282 -5.79 -3.48 5.34
C LEU A 282 -6.27 -2.17 5.96
N ASN A 283 -5.90 -1.03 5.35
CA ASN A 283 -6.36 0.30 5.75
C ASN A 283 -6.24 0.60 7.26
N GLY A 284 -5.09 0.26 7.85
CA GLY A 284 -4.82 0.51 9.28
C GLY A 284 -5.65 -0.34 10.24
N ARG A 285 -6.21 -1.45 9.76
CA ARG A 285 -6.96 -2.43 10.55
C ARG A 285 -6.37 -3.82 10.38
N ILE A 286 -6.37 -4.58 11.47
CA ILE A 286 -6.06 -6.01 11.43
C ILE A 286 -7.37 -6.79 11.36
N HIS A 287 -7.45 -7.68 10.38
CA HIS A 287 -8.58 -8.56 10.13
C HIS A 287 -8.19 -9.98 10.50
N CYS A 288 -9.09 -10.69 11.18
CA CYS A 288 -8.96 -12.07 11.59
C CYS A 288 -10.16 -12.84 11.02
N ILE A 289 -9.89 -13.77 10.10
CA ILE A 289 -10.92 -14.63 9.50
C ILE A 289 -10.63 -16.09 9.89
N PHE A 290 -11.65 -16.81 10.34
CA PHE A 290 -11.48 -18.17 10.86
C PHE A 290 -12.74 -19.01 10.70
N VAL A 291 -12.60 -20.32 10.80
CA VAL A 291 -13.74 -21.26 10.79
C VAL A 291 -14.24 -21.42 12.22
N ASP A 292 -15.51 -21.17 12.49
CA ASP A 292 -16.04 -21.37 13.85
C ASP A 292 -15.95 -22.84 14.30
N ASN A 293 -15.81 -23.03 15.62
CA ASN A 293 -15.74 -24.36 16.21
C ASN A 293 -17.14 -24.95 16.47
N THR A 294 -18.01 -24.94 15.46
CA THR A 294 -19.35 -25.49 15.54
C THR A 294 -19.57 -26.55 14.46
N PRO A 295 -20.67 -27.34 14.52
CA PRO A 295 -21.00 -28.24 13.43
C PRO A 295 -21.26 -27.56 12.07
N THR A 296 -21.61 -26.26 12.05
CA THR A 296 -21.84 -25.53 10.79
C THR A 296 -20.55 -25.12 10.12
N ARG A 297 -19.48 -24.90 10.90
CA ARG A 297 -18.15 -24.51 10.42
C ARG A 297 -18.22 -23.24 9.57
N ASP A 298 -18.97 -22.26 10.05
CA ASP A 298 -19.15 -20.98 9.34
C ASP A 298 -17.87 -20.15 9.44
N LEU A 299 -17.49 -19.50 8.34
CA LEU A 299 -16.42 -18.52 8.31
C LEU A 299 -16.86 -17.25 9.05
N ARG A 300 -16.05 -16.88 10.04
CA ARG A 300 -16.20 -15.70 10.88
C ARG A 300 -15.14 -14.67 10.53
N TRP A 301 -15.50 -13.39 10.59
CA TRP A 301 -14.65 -12.25 10.32
C TRP A 301 -14.78 -11.22 11.42
N TYR A 302 -13.66 -10.96 12.08
CA TYR A 302 -13.52 -9.91 13.10
C TYR A 302 -12.38 -8.99 12.71
N SER A 303 -12.47 -7.72 13.07
CA SER A 303 -11.35 -6.79 12.91
C SER A 303 -11.24 -5.83 14.08
N ARG A 304 -10.06 -5.24 14.24
CA ARG A 304 -9.90 -4.07 15.11
C ARG A 304 -8.97 -3.04 14.48
N PRO A 305 -9.12 -1.76 14.84
CA PRO A 305 -8.17 -0.75 14.40
C PRO A 305 -6.77 -1.01 15.00
N LEU A 306 -5.75 -0.66 14.21
CA LEU A 306 -4.35 -0.58 14.64
C LEU A 306 -3.94 0.86 14.96
N LEU A 307 -4.68 1.82 14.41
CA LEU A 307 -4.46 3.26 14.55
C LEU A 307 -5.50 3.87 15.49
N ASN A 308 -5.13 4.97 16.16
CA ASN A 308 -6.05 5.73 17.04
C ASN A 308 -6.95 6.71 16.27
N TYR A 309 -6.81 6.76 14.95
CA TYR A 309 -7.59 7.57 14.01
C TYR A 309 -8.01 6.72 12.81
N SER A 310 -8.97 7.22 12.03
CA SER A 310 -9.46 6.55 10.81
C SER A 310 -8.79 7.13 9.56
N LEU A 311 -8.23 6.30 8.68
CA LEU A 311 -7.62 6.76 7.43
C LEU A 311 -8.63 7.41 6.46
N SER A 312 -9.91 7.04 6.54
CA SER A 312 -10.95 7.67 5.71
C SER A 312 -11.45 9.01 6.25
N SER A 313 -11.12 9.37 7.50
CA SER A 313 -11.66 10.58 8.16
C SER A 313 -10.66 11.27 9.09
N TRP A 314 -9.36 11.17 8.79
CA TRP A 314 -8.31 11.63 9.70
C TRP A 314 -8.30 13.15 9.87
N MET A 315 -8.74 13.92 8.86
CA MET A 315 -8.79 15.38 8.97
C MET A 315 -9.87 15.85 9.96
N SER A 316 -10.82 14.99 10.36
CA SER A 316 -11.88 15.31 11.35
C SER A 316 -11.34 15.79 12.70
N SER A 317 -10.15 15.34 13.10
CA SER A 317 -9.54 15.66 14.39
C SER A 317 -8.65 16.91 14.35
N ILE A 318 -8.46 17.51 13.17
CA ILE A 318 -7.68 18.74 12.99
C ILE A 318 -8.62 19.95 13.12
N PRO A 319 -8.26 21.02 13.88
CA PRO A 319 -9.12 22.19 14.03
C PRO A 319 -9.43 22.90 12.72
N ASP A 320 -10.67 23.39 12.57
CA ASP A 320 -11.15 24.13 11.39
C ASP A 320 -10.34 25.39 11.06
N THR A 321 -9.72 26.01 12.06
CA THR A 321 -8.88 27.20 11.93
C THR A 321 -7.49 26.90 11.35
N THR A 322 -7.11 25.62 11.22
CA THR A 322 -5.79 25.22 10.71
C THR A 322 -5.68 25.56 9.23
N PRO A 323 -4.71 26.41 8.80
CA PRO A 323 -4.41 26.60 7.38
C PRO A 323 -4.03 25.27 6.72
N LEU A 324 -4.48 25.01 5.49
CA LEU A 324 -4.12 23.76 4.80
C LEU A 324 -2.60 23.61 4.60
N SER A 325 -1.86 24.70 4.44
CA SER A 325 -0.40 24.69 4.35
C SER A 325 0.28 24.15 5.60
N ARG A 326 -0.42 24.09 6.75
CA ARG A 326 0.09 23.55 8.02
C ARG A 326 -0.18 22.06 8.22
N VAL A 327 -0.90 21.41 7.30
CA VAL A 327 -1.26 19.99 7.40
C VAL A 327 -0.25 19.15 6.62
N THR A 328 0.24 18.07 7.21
CA THR A 328 1.00 17.04 6.49
C THR A 328 0.02 16.15 5.73
N ILE A 329 0.11 16.16 4.40
CA ILE A 329 -0.86 15.55 3.50
C ILE A 329 -0.17 14.49 2.62
N PRO A 330 -0.52 13.20 2.78
CA PRO A 330 -0.13 12.18 1.81
C PRO A 330 -0.80 12.42 0.45
N GLY A 331 -0.01 12.33 -0.61
CA GLY A 331 -0.45 12.50 -2.00
C GLY A 331 -0.06 11.33 -2.89
N THR A 332 -0.65 11.25 -4.08
CA THR A 332 -0.25 10.32 -5.14
C THR A 332 0.15 11.02 -6.44
N HIS A 333 1.31 10.63 -6.97
CA HIS A 333 1.82 11.12 -8.24
C HIS A 333 1.14 10.38 -9.39
N ASP A 334 0.74 11.13 -10.42
CA ASP A 334 -0.03 10.62 -11.56
C ASP A 334 -1.15 9.68 -11.09
N SER A 335 -2.01 10.18 -10.21
CA SER A 335 -2.95 9.42 -9.37
C SER A 335 -3.81 8.40 -10.13
N CYS A 336 -4.07 8.67 -11.40
CA CYS A 336 -4.91 7.83 -12.27
C CYS A 336 -4.13 6.74 -13.02
N ALA A 337 -2.79 6.72 -12.97
CA ALA A 337 -1.96 5.92 -13.85
C ALA A 337 -1.82 4.47 -13.40
N ARG A 338 -2.95 3.74 -13.47
CA ARG A 338 -3.08 2.29 -13.26
C ARG A 338 -2.80 1.45 -14.51
N SER A 339 -2.00 1.96 -15.44
CA SER A 339 -1.76 1.35 -16.77
C SER A 339 -1.09 -0.02 -16.68
N ASN A 340 -1.35 -0.94 -17.62
CA ASN A 340 -0.59 -2.20 -17.74
C ASN A 340 0.79 -2.03 -18.40
N ILE A 341 1.13 -0.81 -18.81
CA ILE A 341 2.44 -0.46 -19.37
C ILE A 341 3.37 -0.06 -18.21
N PRO A 342 4.46 -0.80 -17.92
CA PRO A 342 5.27 -0.59 -16.71
C PRO A 342 5.77 0.84 -16.52
N PHE A 343 6.34 1.46 -17.57
CA PHE A 343 6.88 2.82 -17.52
C PHE A 343 5.81 3.92 -17.39
N VAL A 344 4.53 3.56 -17.57
CA VAL A 344 3.38 4.47 -17.45
C VAL A 344 2.67 4.26 -16.11
N ARG A 345 2.87 3.13 -15.42
CA ARG A 345 2.16 2.86 -14.16
C ARG A 345 2.86 3.56 -13.00
N THR A 346 2.08 4.20 -12.14
CA THR A 346 2.55 4.78 -10.86
C THR A 346 1.69 4.36 -9.68
N GLN A 347 0.49 3.82 -9.93
CA GLN A 347 -0.47 3.42 -8.91
C GLN A 347 -1.09 2.05 -9.24
N TYR A 348 -1.38 1.22 -8.24
CA TYR A 348 -2.29 0.07 -8.41
C TYR A 348 -3.72 0.36 -7.97
N LEU A 349 -3.90 1.31 -7.03
CA LEU A 349 -5.18 1.63 -6.39
C LEU A 349 -6.04 2.60 -7.23
N SER A 350 -7.37 2.48 -7.14
CA SER A 350 -8.32 3.45 -7.71
C SER A 350 -8.28 4.75 -6.92
N ILE A 351 -8.92 5.80 -7.42
CA ILE A 351 -9.02 7.05 -6.68
C ILE A 351 -9.74 6.81 -5.36
N THR A 352 -10.87 6.07 -5.38
CA THR A 352 -11.60 5.68 -4.18
C THR A 352 -10.71 4.92 -3.17
N GLN A 353 -9.90 3.97 -3.64
CA GLN A 353 -9.01 3.18 -2.79
C GLN A 353 -7.85 4.02 -2.21
N GLN A 354 -7.27 4.92 -3.00
CA GLN A 354 -6.25 5.88 -2.53
C GLN A 354 -6.83 6.77 -1.41
N LEU A 355 -8.04 7.28 -1.59
CA LEU A 355 -8.70 8.12 -0.58
C LEU A 355 -8.97 7.34 0.72
N ARG A 356 -9.37 6.06 0.64
CA ARG A 356 -9.53 5.19 1.82
C ARG A 356 -8.20 4.85 2.51
N LEU A 357 -7.10 4.80 1.77
CA LEU A 357 -5.75 4.66 2.31
C LEU A 357 -5.27 5.92 3.05
N GLY A 358 -5.96 7.04 2.89
CA GLY A 358 -5.69 8.31 3.57
C GLY A 358 -5.08 9.40 2.69
N ILE A 359 -4.93 9.15 1.39
CA ILE A 359 -4.46 10.13 0.41
C ILE A 359 -5.44 11.31 0.33
N ARG A 360 -4.93 12.54 0.34
CA ARG A 360 -5.74 13.78 0.20
C ARG A 360 -5.17 14.77 -0.82
N PHE A 361 -4.08 14.43 -1.51
CA PHE A 361 -3.59 15.17 -2.67
C PHE A 361 -3.54 14.25 -3.90
N LEU A 362 -4.15 14.67 -4.99
CA LEU A 362 -4.19 13.93 -6.25
C LEU A 362 -3.53 14.78 -7.35
N ASP A 363 -2.45 14.27 -7.94
CA ASP A 363 -1.87 14.83 -9.17
C ASP A 363 -2.60 14.25 -10.39
N LEU A 364 -3.31 15.10 -11.13
CA LEU A 364 -4.11 14.77 -12.30
C LEU A 364 -3.53 15.44 -13.55
N ARG A 365 -3.04 14.62 -14.47
CA ARG A 365 -2.53 15.08 -15.77
C ARG A 365 -3.58 14.84 -16.85
N LEU A 366 -4.03 15.91 -17.49
CA LEU A 366 -5.17 15.89 -18.39
C LEU A 366 -4.79 16.33 -19.81
N ARG A 367 -5.53 15.86 -20.81
CA ARG A 367 -5.54 16.44 -22.16
C ARG A 367 -6.96 16.73 -22.62
N LEU A 368 -7.12 17.82 -23.34
CA LEU A 368 -8.36 18.16 -24.02
C LEU A 368 -8.48 17.36 -25.33
N HIS A 369 -9.65 16.79 -25.57
CA HIS A 369 -9.96 16.07 -26.81
C HIS A 369 -10.91 16.89 -27.70
N SER A 370 -10.99 16.54 -28.98
CA SER A 370 -11.81 17.25 -29.98
C SER A 370 -13.31 17.28 -29.66
N ASN A 371 -13.78 16.38 -28.79
CA ASN A 371 -15.14 16.36 -28.27
C ASN A 371 -15.33 17.30 -27.05
N SER A 372 -14.38 18.19 -26.77
CA SER A 372 -14.37 19.12 -25.64
C SER A 372 -14.35 18.46 -24.26
N GLN A 373 -13.99 17.17 -24.17
CA GLN A 373 -13.83 16.46 -22.90
C GLN A 373 -12.36 16.35 -22.50
N LEU A 374 -12.13 16.36 -21.19
CA LEU A 374 -10.82 16.13 -20.58
C LEU A 374 -10.66 14.65 -20.24
N PHE A 375 -9.50 14.08 -20.59
CA PHE A 375 -9.13 12.71 -20.27
C PHE A 375 -7.79 12.67 -19.54
N CYS A 376 -7.61 11.67 -18.69
CA CYS A 376 -6.37 11.47 -17.93
C CYS A 376 -5.28 10.84 -18.81
N TYR A 377 -4.06 11.35 -18.67
CA TYR A 377 -2.85 10.96 -19.40
C TYR A 377 -1.68 10.76 -18.44
N HIS A 378 -0.64 10.08 -18.90
CA HIS A 378 0.68 10.11 -18.26
C HIS A 378 1.76 9.98 -19.35
N GLY A 379 2.66 10.95 -19.45
CA GLY A 379 3.75 10.95 -20.44
C GLY A 379 3.23 10.86 -21.88
N GLY A 380 2.06 11.42 -22.15
CA GLY A 380 1.38 11.34 -23.44
C GLY A 380 0.69 10.03 -23.79
N VAL A 381 0.64 9.08 -22.86
CA VAL A 381 -0.15 7.86 -23.00
C VAL A 381 -1.53 8.07 -22.34
N PRO A 382 -2.65 7.85 -23.06
CA PRO A 382 -3.98 7.88 -22.45
C PRO A 382 -4.14 6.75 -21.43
N LEU A 383 -4.75 7.07 -20.29
CA LEU A 383 -4.98 6.09 -19.21
C LEU A 383 -6.30 5.33 -19.42
N ASN A 384 -6.37 4.08 -18.93
CA ASN A 384 -7.54 3.18 -19.08
C ASN A 384 -7.88 2.83 -20.55
N LEU A 385 -6.86 2.50 -21.35
CA LEU A 385 -7.06 2.02 -22.71
C LEU A 385 -7.84 0.70 -22.74
N PRO A 386 -8.73 0.49 -23.74
CA PRO A 386 -9.00 1.36 -24.89
C PRO A 386 -10.04 2.47 -24.62
N ARG A 387 -10.73 2.44 -23.48
CA ARG A 387 -11.89 3.33 -23.20
C ARG A 387 -11.50 4.78 -22.92
N ARG A 388 -10.27 5.01 -22.44
CA ARG A 388 -9.77 6.27 -21.87
C ARG A 388 -10.49 6.62 -20.56
N LEU A 389 -9.80 7.28 -19.63
CA LEU A 389 -10.38 7.69 -18.35
C LEU A 389 -10.81 9.17 -18.39
N PRO A 390 -12.13 9.48 -18.38
CA PRO A 390 -12.60 10.85 -18.35
C PRO A 390 -12.30 11.53 -17.01
N PHE A 391 -11.97 12.82 -17.03
CA PHE A 391 -11.77 13.63 -15.82
C PHE A 391 -13.02 13.65 -14.94
N THR A 392 -14.21 13.70 -15.55
CA THR A 392 -15.49 13.69 -14.84
C THR A 392 -15.69 12.42 -14.01
N SER A 393 -15.26 11.25 -14.52
CA SER A 393 -15.34 9.99 -13.77
C SER A 393 -14.45 10.00 -12.53
N VAL A 394 -13.24 10.55 -12.63
CA VAL A 394 -12.33 10.73 -11.49
C VAL A 394 -12.95 11.64 -10.44
N MET A 395 -13.54 12.76 -10.87
CA MET A 395 -14.20 13.69 -9.94
C MET A 395 -15.45 13.08 -9.29
N THR A 396 -16.18 12.19 -9.96
CA THR A 396 -17.27 11.42 -9.34
C THR A 396 -16.78 10.59 -8.16
N GLU A 397 -15.65 9.87 -8.30
CA GLU A 397 -15.06 9.12 -7.17
C GLU A 397 -14.68 10.05 -6.01
N VAL A 398 -14.05 11.18 -6.30
CA VAL A 398 -13.68 12.20 -5.30
C VAL A 398 -14.91 12.72 -4.55
N PHE A 399 -15.98 13.07 -5.26
CA PHE A 399 -17.17 13.64 -4.65
C PHE A 399 -17.99 12.60 -3.88
N ASN A 400 -18.04 11.34 -4.33
CA ASN A 400 -18.67 10.26 -3.56
C ASN A 400 -17.93 10.01 -2.24
N PHE A 401 -16.59 10.07 -2.26
CA PHE A 401 -15.79 9.99 -1.04
C PHE A 401 -16.07 11.16 -0.09
N LEU A 402 -16.08 12.40 -0.59
CA LEU A 402 -16.36 13.59 0.22
C LEU A 402 -17.79 13.60 0.77
N ALA A 403 -18.77 13.08 0.03
CA ALA A 403 -20.15 12.95 0.50
C ALA A 403 -20.28 12.01 1.70
N THR A 404 -19.49 10.92 1.73
CA THR A 404 -19.46 9.96 2.84
C THR A 404 -18.48 10.32 3.95
N ASN A 405 -17.54 11.25 3.69
CA ASN A 405 -16.54 11.73 4.63
C ASN A 405 -16.50 13.28 4.61
N PRO A 406 -17.56 13.97 5.06
CA PRO A 406 -17.71 15.43 4.88
C PRO A 406 -16.71 16.24 5.71
N THR A 407 -15.97 15.61 6.63
CA THR A 407 -14.89 16.25 7.38
C THR A 407 -13.62 16.43 6.55
N GLU A 408 -13.48 15.71 5.44
CA GLU A 408 -12.26 15.69 4.64
C GLU A 408 -12.28 16.77 3.56
N THR A 409 -11.12 17.06 2.99
CA THR A 409 -10.97 17.87 1.77
C THR A 409 -9.92 17.21 0.87
N ILE A 410 -10.07 17.34 -0.45
CA ILE A 410 -9.12 16.75 -1.41
C ILE A 410 -8.46 17.87 -2.22
N LEU A 411 -7.14 17.91 -2.25
CA LEU A 411 -6.35 18.82 -3.07
C LEU A 411 -6.18 18.20 -4.46
N ILE A 412 -6.62 18.91 -5.50
CA ILE A 412 -6.58 18.45 -6.89
C ILE A 412 -5.56 19.30 -7.65
N SER A 413 -4.38 18.74 -7.90
CA SER A 413 -3.37 19.31 -8.78
C SER A 413 -3.72 18.96 -10.22
N ILE A 414 -4.01 19.97 -11.05
CA ILE A 414 -4.31 19.75 -12.48
C ILE A 414 -3.15 20.26 -13.32
N ASN A 415 -2.60 19.39 -14.15
CA ASN A 415 -1.61 19.71 -15.17
C ASN A 415 -2.17 19.46 -16.58
N ASN A 416 -1.79 20.30 -17.55
CA ASN A 416 -2.04 20.04 -18.96
C ASN A 416 -0.90 19.20 -19.53
N ASP A 417 -1.16 17.92 -19.83
CA ASP A 417 -0.17 16.98 -20.35
C ASP A 417 -0.02 17.05 -21.88
N ASP A 418 -0.61 18.05 -22.53
CA ASP A 418 -0.48 18.27 -23.96
C ASP A 418 0.83 19.03 -24.28
N PRO A 419 1.73 18.45 -25.10
CA PRO A 419 2.98 19.11 -25.50
C PRO A 419 2.78 20.18 -26.60
N THR A 420 1.57 20.32 -27.15
CA THR A 420 1.29 21.10 -28.36
C THR A 420 0.35 22.33 -28.25
N PRO A 421 -0.14 22.83 -27.10
CA PRO A 421 -1.09 23.94 -27.12
C PRO A 421 -0.39 25.32 -27.19
N PRO A 422 -0.44 26.06 -28.31
CA PRO A 422 0.01 27.46 -28.35
C PRO A 422 -0.99 28.41 -27.66
N ASP A 423 -2.25 27.99 -27.50
CA ASP A 423 -3.33 28.75 -26.87
C ASP A 423 -3.84 28.03 -25.61
N PRO A 424 -3.74 28.65 -24.42
CA PRO A 424 -4.22 28.06 -23.18
C PRO A 424 -5.75 28.06 -23.05
N GLN A 425 -6.47 28.87 -23.83
CA GLN A 425 -7.89 29.13 -23.65
C GLN A 425 -8.78 27.88 -23.74
N PRO A 426 -8.62 26.97 -24.72
CA PRO A 426 -9.50 25.81 -24.83
C PRO A 426 -9.40 24.86 -23.64
N PHE A 427 -8.18 24.58 -23.17
CA PHE A 427 -7.96 23.72 -22.01
C PHE A 427 -8.49 24.38 -20.73
N TYR A 428 -8.17 25.67 -20.53
CA TYR A 428 -8.69 26.44 -19.40
C TYR A 428 -10.23 26.42 -19.35
N ALA A 429 -10.88 26.70 -20.49
CA ALA A 429 -12.34 26.71 -20.58
C ALA A 429 -12.96 25.34 -20.27
N ALA A 430 -12.33 24.23 -20.70
CA ALA A 430 -12.83 22.89 -20.41
C ALA A 430 -12.72 22.53 -18.91
N VAL A 431 -11.64 22.93 -18.24
CA VAL A 431 -11.50 22.72 -16.79
C VAL A 431 -12.52 23.59 -16.04
N SER A 432 -12.60 24.88 -16.37
CA SER A 432 -13.54 25.82 -15.74
C SER A 432 -15.00 25.39 -15.94
N ALA A 433 -15.38 24.90 -17.13
CA ALA A 433 -16.70 24.35 -17.37
C ALA A 433 -17.01 23.12 -16.50
N THR A 434 -16.02 22.25 -16.25
CA THR A 434 -16.17 21.09 -15.37
C THR A 434 -16.35 21.51 -13.90
N ILE A 435 -15.62 22.54 -13.47
CA ILE A 435 -15.78 23.12 -12.12
C ILE A 435 -17.16 23.77 -11.98
N ALA A 436 -17.57 24.56 -12.98
CA ALA A 436 -18.85 25.27 -13.00
C ALA A 436 -20.08 24.35 -13.04
N SER A 437 -19.93 23.07 -13.42
CA SER A 437 -21.02 22.10 -13.32
C SER A 437 -21.25 21.59 -11.89
N THR A 438 -20.30 21.79 -10.98
CA THR A 438 -20.36 21.35 -9.57
C THR A 438 -19.78 22.39 -8.60
N PRO A 439 -20.17 23.68 -8.68
CA PRO A 439 -19.42 24.78 -8.08
C PRO A 439 -19.38 24.72 -6.54
N SER A 440 -20.39 24.14 -5.90
CA SER A 440 -20.43 23.97 -4.43
C SER A 440 -19.43 22.93 -3.91
N LEU A 441 -18.99 22.01 -4.76
CA LEU A 441 -18.03 20.95 -4.43
C LEU A 441 -16.58 21.37 -4.65
N TRP A 442 -16.34 22.57 -5.17
CA TRP A 442 -15.01 23.11 -5.41
C TRP A 442 -14.71 24.31 -4.51
N HIS A 443 -13.42 24.49 -4.23
CA HIS A 443 -12.83 25.70 -3.70
C HIS A 443 -11.72 26.16 -4.64
N THR A 444 -11.92 27.32 -5.27
CA THR A 444 -11.06 27.86 -6.33
C THR A 444 -10.42 29.21 -5.96
N SER A 445 -10.37 29.57 -4.68
CA SER A 445 -9.60 30.74 -4.25
C SER A 445 -8.11 30.55 -4.57
N ASN A 446 -7.42 31.66 -4.83
CA ASN A 446 -5.98 31.71 -5.07
C ASN A 446 -5.17 32.05 -3.81
N THR A 447 -5.78 31.92 -2.63
CA THR A 447 -5.14 32.11 -1.32
C THR A 447 -5.19 30.81 -0.51
N THR A 448 -4.38 30.71 0.54
CA THR A 448 -4.38 29.55 1.44
C THR A 448 -5.69 29.49 2.24
N PRO A 449 -6.53 28.45 2.07
CA PRO A 449 -7.74 28.30 2.88
C PRO A 449 -7.42 27.65 4.23
N THR A 450 -8.29 27.90 5.21
CA THR A 450 -8.35 27.06 6.42
C THR A 450 -9.09 25.76 6.13
N LEU A 451 -8.79 24.70 6.88
CA LEU A 451 -9.42 23.39 6.71
C LEU A 451 -10.96 23.48 6.80
N GLY A 452 -11.49 24.23 7.77
CA GLY A 452 -12.93 24.41 7.95
C GLY A 452 -13.63 25.04 6.74
N ALA A 453 -12.94 25.90 5.99
CA ALA A 453 -13.49 26.55 4.81
C ALA A 453 -13.65 25.59 3.60
N VAL A 454 -12.98 24.44 3.63
CA VAL A 454 -12.86 23.52 2.48
C VAL A 454 -13.29 22.08 2.78
N ARG A 455 -13.74 21.78 4.00
CA ARG A 455 -14.35 20.48 4.32
C ARG A 455 -15.51 20.17 3.37
N GLY A 456 -15.55 18.94 2.87
CA GLY A 456 -16.51 18.47 1.87
C GLY A 456 -16.25 18.98 0.46
N ARG A 457 -15.11 19.64 0.18
CA ARG A 457 -14.79 20.21 -1.14
C ARG A 457 -13.43 19.78 -1.68
N ALA A 458 -13.31 19.82 -3.00
CA ALA A 458 -12.06 19.74 -3.73
C ALA A 458 -11.39 21.12 -3.83
N VAL A 459 -10.09 21.22 -3.54
CA VAL A 459 -9.30 22.46 -3.62
C VAL A 459 -8.43 22.43 -4.88
N LEU A 460 -8.55 23.45 -5.74
CA LEU A 460 -7.81 23.49 -7.01
C LEU A 460 -6.37 24.01 -6.83
N LEU A 461 -5.41 23.19 -7.23
CA LEU A 461 -4.00 23.53 -7.43
C LEU A 461 -3.72 23.55 -8.95
N ARG A 462 -3.47 24.73 -9.52
CA ARG A 462 -3.44 24.95 -10.97
C ARG A 462 -2.01 24.94 -11.52
N ARG A 463 -1.66 23.92 -12.31
CA ARG A 463 -0.38 23.81 -13.07
C ARG A 463 -0.55 24.08 -14.57
N TYR A 464 -1.68 24.63 -15.00
CA TYR A 464 -1.96 25.01 -16.39
C TYR A 464 -2.20 26.52 -16.50
N LEU A 465 -1.84 27.09 -17.66
CA LEU A 465 -2.05 28.50 -17.95
C LEU A 465 -3.55 28.86 -17.95
N SER A 466 -3.88 30.03 -17.40
CA SER A 466 -5.23 30.58 -17.43
C SER A 466 -5.48 31.43 -18.69
N ASP A 467 -6.71 31.90 -18.86
CA ASP A 467 -7.03 32.91 -19.87
C ASP A 467 -6.29 34.23 -19.54
N PRO A 468 -5.42 34.73 -20.45
CA PRO A 468 -4.61 35.92 -20.19
C PRO A 468 -5.44 37.21 -20.06
N SER A 469 -6.71 37.20 -20.44
CA SER A 469 -7.62 38.33 -20.24
C SER A 469 -8.12 38.46 -18.79
N ILE A 470 -7.97 37.41 -17.98
CA ILE A 470 -8.38 37.40 -16.57
C ILE A 470 -7.19 37.89 -15.73
N PRO A 471 -7.37 38.96 -14.91
CA PRO A 471 -6.32 39.42 -14.00
C PRO A 471 -5.84 38.28 -13.11
N SER A 472 -4.53 38.15 -12.92
CA SER A 472 -3.92 37.03 -12.18
C SER A 472 -4.51 36.81 -10.78
N THR A 473 -4.89 37.87 -10.09
CA THR A 473 -5.55 37.82 -8.76
C THR A 473 -7.01 37.36 -8.79
N HIS A 474 -7.61 37.17 -9.96
CA HIS A 474 -8.97 36.66 -10.15
C HIS A 474 -9.00 35.28 -10.82
N GLN A 475 -7.83 34.72 -11.16
CA GLN A 475 -7.73 33.39 -11.74
C GLN A 475 -8.04 32.31 -10.69
N GLU A 476 -8.68 31.23 -11.13
CA GLU A 476 -9.10 30.12 -10.29
C GLU A 476 -7.89 29.29 -9.80
N GLY A 477 -7.91 28.93 -8.51
CA GLY A 477 -6.99 28.01 -7.85
C GLY A 477 -5.66 28.64 -7.41
N LEU A 478 -4.92 27.89 -6.60
CA LEU A 478 -3.54 28.23 -6.25
C LEU A 478 -2.65 28.10 -7.48
N ASP A 479 -2.01 29.20 -7.89
CA ASP A 479 -1.21 29.27 -9.11
C ASP A 479 0.16 28.60 -8.93
N LEU A 480 0.34 27.45 -9.58
CA LEU A 480 1.58 26.68 -9.63
C LEU A 480 2.21 26.71 -11.03
N THR A 481 1.75 27.60 -11.91
CA THR A 481 2.24 27.66 -13.30
C THR A 481 3.73 28.00 -13.48
N PRO A 482 4.39 28.75 -12.58
CA PRO A 482 5.85 28.98 -12.66
C PRO A 482 6.70 27.74 -12.30
N TRP A 483 6.21 26.53 -12.57
CA TRP A 483 6.85 25.27 -12.23
C TRP A 483 8.19 25.09 -12.93
N ILE A 484 9.26 24.84 -12.17
CA ILE A 484 10.58 24.55 -12.72
C ILE A 484 10.67 23.04 -12.96
N ASN A 485 10.80 22.66 -14.23
CA ASN A 485 10.92 21.25 -14.61
C ASN A 485 12.21 20.61 -14.08
N ASP A 486 12.08 19.42 -13.50
CA ASP A 486 13.19 18.55 -13.08
C ASP A 486 14.19 19.22 -12.11
N SER A 487 13.65 19.85 -11.05
CA SER A 487 14.44 20.63 -10.09
C SER A 487 14.43 20.02 -8.68
N PRO A 488 15.60 19.88 -8.01
CA PRO A 488 15.68 19.36 -6.64
C PRO A 488 15.16 20.34 -5.59
N SER A 489 15.05 21.63 -5.90
CA SER A 489 14.46 22.63 -5.00
C SER A 489 14.14 23.92 -5.75
N PHE A 490 12.94 24.45 -5.56
CA PHE A 490 12.55 25.78 -6.02
C PHE A 490 11.36 26.33 -5.23
N THR A 491 11.12 27.63 -5.34
CA THR A 491 10.01 28.31 -4.67
C THR A 491 9.17 29.05 -5.71
N ILE A 492 7.86 28.88 -5.65
CA ILE A 492 6.88 29.69 -6.38
C ILE A 492 6.30 30.71 -5.39
N VAL A 493 6.28 31.98 -5.80
CA VAL A 493 5.51 33.03 -5.12
C VAL A 493 4.33 33.38 -6.02
N THR A 494 3.11 33.08 -5.57
CA THR A 494 1.90 33.31 -6.37
C THR A 494 1.57 34.81 -6.47
N PRO A 495 0.74 35.23 -7.44
CA PRO A 495 0.23 36.60 -7.52
C PRO A 495 -0.51 37.08 -6.26
N SER A 496 -1.05 36.15 -5.47
CA SER A 496 -1.70 36.42 -4.17
C SER A 496 -0.73 36.29 -2.99
N ASN A 497 0.57 36.33 -3.25
CA ASN A 497 1.65 36.27 -2.26
C ASN A 497 1.65 34.99 -1.39
N VAL A 498 1.25 33.86 -1.97
CA VAL A 498 1.39 32.53 -1.35
C VAL A 498 2.76 31.97 -1.74
N HIS A 499 3.53 31.50 -0.75
CA HIS A 499 4.84 30.90 -0.96
C HIS A 499 4.72 29.37 -0.97
N ILE A 500 5.31 28.74 -1.98
CA ILE A 500 5.23 27.30 -2.21
C ILE A 500 6.61 26.75 -2.53
N HIS A 501 7.17 25.95 -1.62
CA HIS A 501 8.47 25.28 -1.79
C HIS A 501 8.28 23.89 -2.38
N ILE A 502 9.00 23.56 -3.44
CA ILE A 502 8.77 22.35 -4.22
C ILE A 502 10.10 21.61 -4.45
N GLN A 503 10.04 20.29 -4.35
CA GLN A 503 11.06 19.36 -4.84
C GLN A 503 10.41 18.45 -5.88
N ASP A 504 10.87 18.55 -7.12
CA ASP A 504 10.39 17.77 -8.26
C ASP A 504 11.55 17.36 -9.19
N LYS A 505 12.60 16.77 -8.60
CA LYS A 505 13.68 16.11 -9.36
C LYS A 505 13.18 14.73 -9.80
N TRP A 506 12.44 14.68 -10.89
CA TRP A 506 11.77 13.46 -11.34
C TRP A 506 12.58 12.65 -12.36
N ARG A 507 13.55 13.24 -13.07
CA ARG A 507 14.29 12.54 -14.14
C ARG A 507 15.77 12.30 -13.81
N PHE A 508 16.23 11.07 -13.95
CA PHE A 508 17.65 10.71 -13.87
C PHE A 508 18.12 10.21 -15.23
N SER A 509 18.63 11.13 -16.06
CA SER A 509 19.01 10.85 -17.46
C SER A 509 20.42 10.31 -17.66
N GLN A 510 21.29 10.40 -16.66
CA GLN A 510 22.65 9.86 -16.73
C GLN A 510 22.68 8.41 -16.25
N ARG A 511 23.66 7.64 -16.73
CA ARG A 511 23.91 6.27 -16.27
C ARG A 511 24.14 6.25 -14.76
N ILE A 512 23.20 5.68 -14.02
CA ILE A 512 23.21 5.60 -12.56
C ILE A 512 22.70 4.24 -12.12
N SER A 513 23.25 3.68 -11.04
CA SER A 513 22.70 2.44 -10.46
C SER A 513 21.39 2.75 -9.72
N LEU A 514 20.49 1.77 -9.58
CA LEU A 514 19.27 1.96 -8.79
C LEU A 514 19.58 2.47 -7.37
N SER A 515 20.63 1.92 -6.74
CA SER A 515 21.04 2.35 -5.39
C SER A 515 21.47 3.81 -5.32
N ASP A 516 22.20 4.30 -6.32
CA ASP A 516 22.66 5.69 -6.33
C ASP A 516 21.52 6.65 -6.68
N LEU A 517 20.62 6.25 -7.57
CA LEU A 517 19.42 7.00 -7.93
C LEU A 517 18.52 7.19 -6.70
N VAL A 518 18.18 6.08 -6.04
CA VAL A 518 17.34 6.09 -4.84
C VAL A 518 18.01 6.92 -3.72
N ALA A 519 19.32 6.78 -3.51
CA ALA A 519 20.04 7.59 -2.52
C ALA A 519 20.00 9.08 -2.83
N SER A 520 20.23 9.47 -4.09
CA SER A 520 20.17 10.88 -4.52
C SER A 520 18.77 11.45 -4.38
N LYS A 521 17.74 10.74 -4.86
CA LYS A 521 16.35 11.16 -4.75
C LYS A 521 15.91 11.28 -3.29
N SER A 522 16.25 10.30 -2.45
CA SER A 522 15.98 10.31 -1.00
C SER A 522 16.57 11.56 -0.34
N THR A 523 17.79 11.96 -0.71
CA THR A 523 18.43 13.17 -0.19
C THR A 523 17.60 14.43 -0.45
N TYR A 524 17.10 14.61 -1.69
CA TYR A 524 16.27 15.78 -2.01
C TYR A 524 14.93 15.77 -1.25
N ILE A 525 14.32 14.59 -1.09
CA ILE A 525 13.09 14.42 -0.32
C ILE A 525 13.31 14.83 1.13
N GLN A 526 14.36 14.29 1.77
CA GLN A 526 14.69 14.56 3.17
C GLN A 526 15.03 16.03 3.39
N GLN A 527 15.75 16.68 2.48
CA GLN A 527 16.07 18.12 2.57
C GLN A 527 14.81 18.98 2.64
N LEU A 528 13.81 18.73 1.79
CA LEU A 528 12.56 19.49 1.83
C LEU A 528 11.72 19.15 3.06
N MET A 529 11.74 17.89 3.54
CA MET A 529 11.09 17.51 4.80
C MET A 529 11.68 18.24 6.01
N VAL A 530 13.01 18.30 6.11
CA VAL A 530 13.71 19.03 7.19
C VAL A 530 13.39 20.52 7.13
N LYS A 531 13.33 21.11 5.92
CA LYS A 531 12.92 22.51 5.74
C LYS A 531 11.47 22.73 6.21
N ALA A 532 10.54 21.87 5.79
CA ALA A 532 9.12 21.98 6.14
C ALA A 532 8.87 21.84 7.65
N ALA A 533 9.62 20.96 8.31
CA ALA A 533 9.53 20.70 9.75
C ALA A 533 10.01 21.87 10.63
N GLY A 534 10.73 22.85 10.06
CA GLY A 534 11.28 23.99 10.81
C GLY A 534 12.48 23.64 11.71
N THR A 535 13.00 22.41 11.62
CA THR A 535 14.18 21.97 12.39
C THR A 535 15.45 22.37 11.67
N ALA A 536 16.04 23.50 12.06
CA ALA A 536 17.33 23.97 11.56
C ALA A 536 18.51 23.16 12.12
N THR A 537 18.68 21.91 11.67
CA THR A 537 20.01 21.26 11.69
C THR A 537 20.18 20.41 10.43
N PRO A 538 20.96 20.87 9.44
CA PRO A 538 21.31 20.05 8.28
C PRO A 538 22.23 18.89 8.70
N PRO A 539 22.22 17.75 7.98
CA PRO A 539 23.18 16.66 8.20
C PRO A 539 24.62 17.18 8.03
N SER A 540 25.54 16.64 8.82
CA SER A 540 26.93 17.10 9.00
C SER A 540 27.88 16.87 7.81
N THR A 541 27.39 16.90 6.58
CA THR A 541 28.20 16.69 5.37
C THR A 541 27.92 17.82 4.38
N PRO A 542 28.88 18.72 4.09
CA PRO A 542 28.65 19.81 3.16
C PRO A 542 28.52 19.29 1.71
N PRO A 543 27.57 19.80 0.91
CA PRO A 543 27.52 19.53 -0.52
C PRO A 543 28.70 20.20 -1.24
N SER A 544 29.19 19.55 -2.30
CA SER A 544 30.35 19.99 -3.11
C SER A 544 30.04 21.12 -4.11
N SER A 545 29.01 21.94 -3.88
CA SER A 545 28.63 23.04 -4.78
C SER A 545 28.12 24.24 -3.98
N PRO A 546 28.47 25.49 -4.35
CA PRO A 546 28.01 26.68 -3.61
C PRO A 546 26.52 26.91 -3.85
N LEU A 547 25.76 27.06 -2.76
CA LEU A 547 24.39 27.62 -2.81
C LEU A 547 24.49 29.14 -3.01
N PRO A 548 23.59 29.78 -3.79
CA PRO A 548 23.58 31.22 -3.96
C PRO A 548 23.18 31.95 -2.66
N ASP A 549 23.70 33.17 -2.49
CA ASP A 549 23.48 34.06 -1.35
C ASP A 549 21.99 34.25 -1.03
N ARG A 550 21.62 34.15 0.26
CA ARG A 550 20.29 34.47 0.75
C ARG A 550 20.12 35.99 0.82
N ASP A 551 19.08 36.52 0.18
CA ASP A 551 18.67 37.93 0.28
C ASP A 551 18.17 38.27 1.70
N ARG A 552 18.56 39.44 2.20
CA ARG A 552 18.35 39.89 3.60
C ARG A 552 16.93 40.38 3.93
N ASP A 553 15.97 40.21 3.03
CA ASP A 553 14.58 40.68 3.20
C ASP A 553 13.62 39.58 3.74
N GLU A 554 14.15 38.50 4.31
CA GLU A 554 13.40 37.34 4.84
C GLU A 554 13.09 37.41 6.36
N GLU A 555 13.63 38.38 7.11
CA GLU A 555 13.70 38.30 8.59
C GLU A 555 12.41 38.53 9.40
N ASP A 556 11.26 38.87 8.79
CA ASP A 556 9.98 39.15 9.50
C ASP A 556 8.75 38.37 8.96
N ARG A 557 8.94 37.25 8.24
CA ARG A 557 7.82 36.45 7.69
C ARG A 557 7.49 35.22 8.54
N ASP A 558 6.20 34.96 8.76
CA ASP A 558 5.74 33.73 9.39
C ASP A 558 5.83 32.55 8.38
N GLU A 559 7.02 31.96 8.25
CA GLU A 559 7.27 30.75 7.43
C GLU A 559 6.35 29.56 7.80
N LEU A 560 5.58 29.68 8.90
CA LEU A 560 4.55 28.73 9.31
C LEU A 560 3.35 28.67 8.36
N ASP A 561 3.18 29.58 7.41
CA ASP A 561 2.08 29.53 6.43
C ASP A 561 2.49 29.08 5.02
N ASP A 562 3.79 28.86 4.79
CA ASP A 562 4.31 28.38 3.51
C ASP A 562 3.84 26.96 3.19
N TRP A 563 3.60 26.71 1.91
CA TRP A 563 3.32 25.38 1.38
C TRP A 563 4.59 24.63 1.04
N TYR A 564 4.57 23.31 1.21
CA TYR A 564 5.65 22.41 0.83
C TYR A 564 5.08 21.27 -0.02
N ILE A 565 5.66 21.00 -1.19
CA ILE A 565 5.24 19.92 -2.08
C ILE A 565 6.45 19.07 -2.46
N ASN A 566 6.48 17.83 -2.00
CA ASN A 566 7.62 16.94 -2.09
C ASN A 566 7.26 15.72 -2.94
N PHE A 567 7.77 15.65 -4.17
CA PHE A 567 7.57 14.49 -5.04
C PHE A 567 8.57 13.40 -4.68
N CYS A 568 8.08 12.26 -4.20
CA CYS A 568 8.87 11.06 -3.97
C CYS A 568 9.09 10.26 -5.27
N SER A 569 8.26 10.49 -6.29
CA SER A 569 8.35 9.84 -7.60
C SER A 569 9.58 10.26 -8.40
N ALA A 570 10.07 9.34 -9.23
CA ALA A 570 11.13 9.58 -10.21
C ALA A 570 11.15 8.48 -11.29
N VAL A 571 11.93 8.70 -12.34
CA VAL A 571 12.20 7.74 -13.42
C VAL A 571 13.68 7.79 -13.82
N GLY A 572 14.26 6.63 -14.13
CA GLY A 572 15.56 6.52 -14.80
C GLY A 572 15.40 6.41 -16.33
N ASP A 573 16.16 7.19 -17.11
CA ASP A 573 16.10 7.15 -18.58
C ASP A 573 17.08 6.10 -19.16
N PRO A 574 16.62 5.11 -19.94
CA PRO A 574 17.45 4.04 -20.48
C PRO A 574 18.22 4.39 -21.75
N THR A 575 18.11 5.61 -22.29
CA THR A 575 18.67 5.94 -23.63
C THR A 575 20.20 5.85 -23.74
N GLU A 576 20.94 5.74 -22.63
CA GLU A 576 22.39 5.43 -22.63
C GLU A 576 22.76 4.35 -21.58
N SER A 577 22.36 3.08 -21.81
CA SER A 577 22.97 1.86 -21.22
C SER A 577 23.16 1.79 -19.67
N GLY A 578 22.12 2.08 -18.89
CA GLY A 578 22.03 1.87 -17.41
C GLY A 578 21.04 0.75 -16.99
N GLU A 579 20.88 0.52 -15.67
CA GLU A 579 19.74 -0.28 -15.15
C GLU A 579 18.44 0.50 -15.41
N ILE A 580 17.40 -0.14 -15.96
CA ILE A 580 16.09 0.52 -16.17
C ILE A 580 15.44 0.71 -14.80
N ALA A 581 15.47 1.91 -14.23
CA ALA A 581 14.77 2.19 -12.98
C ALA A 581 13.34 2.66 -13.25
N GLU A 582 12.42 1.71 -13.32
CA GLU A 582 10.99 1.99 -13.42
C GLU A 582 10.46 2.65 -12.14
N ALA A 583 9.35 3.39 -12.24
CA ALA A 583 8.75 4.10 -11.11
C ALA A 583 8.51 3.16 -9.91
N LYS A 584 8.04 1.93 -10.16
CA LYS A 584 7.84 0.91 -9.12
C LYS A 584 9.15 0.55 -8.41
N TRP A 585 10.22 0.31 -9.15
CA TRP A 585 11.51 -0.09 -8.58
C TRP A 585 12.09 1.02 -7.71
N ILE A 586 11.91 2.27 -8.13
CA ILE A 586 12.33 3.44 -7.35
C ILE A 586 11.48 3.59 -6.09
N ALA A 587 10.15 3.43 -6.18
CA ALA A 587 9.24 3.61 -5.06
C ALA A 587 9.32 2.48 -4.02
N VAL A 588 9.29 1.23 -4.46
CA VAL A 588 9.15 0.04 -3.61
C VAL A 588 10.51 -0.63 -3.34
N GLY A 589 11.40 -0.60 -4.34
CA GLY A 589 12.65 -1.33 -4.36
C GLY A 589 12.67 -2.38 -5.47
N ALA A 590 13.86 -2.88 -5.78
CA ALA A 590 14.06 -3.98 -6.70
C ALA A 590 15.40 -4.67 -6.44
N TYR A 591 15.58 -5.88 -6.99
CA TYR A 591 16.87 -6.56 -6.98
C TYR A 591 17.81 -5.93 -8.03
N SER A 592 18.97 -5.44 -7.58
CA SER A 592 20.01 -4.93 -8.48
C SER A 592 20.92 -6.06 -8.93
N GLU A 593 20.94 -6.35 -10.23
CA GLU A 593 21.87 -7.29 -10.84
C GLU A 593 23.32 -6.82 -10.70
N TRP A 594 23.55 -5.51 -10.77
CA TRP A 594 24.89 -4.93 -10.56
C TRP A 594 25.42 -5.22 -9.15
N LYS A 595 24.60 -5.01 -8.12
CA LYS A 595 25.01 -5.14 -6.71
C LYS A 595 24.74 -6.54 -6.13
N ARG A 596 24.03 -7.41 -6.86
CA ARG A 596 23.57 -8.74 -6.43
C ARG A 596 22.87 -8.74 -5.09
N ARG A 597 22.02 -7.73 -4.87
CA ARG A 597 21.25 -7.56 -3.62
C ARG A 597 19.98 -6.76 -3.88
N TRP A 598 19.05 -6.88 -2.94
CA TRP A 598 17.90 -6.00 -2.87
C TRP A 598 18.32 -4.55 -2.58
N VAL A 599 17.72 -3.61 -3.30
CA VAL A 599 17.82 -2.16 -3.04
C VAL A 599 16.44 -1.69 -2.62
N SER A 600 16.30 -1.23 -1.37
CA SER A 600 15.07 -0.65 -0.85
C SER A 600 14.68 0.61 -1.63
N GLY A 601 13.38 0.80 -1.87
CA GLY A 601 12.86 1.98 -2.56
C GLY A 601 12.62 3.17 -1.64
N ILE A 602 12.20 4.28 -2.26
CA ILE A 602 11.92 5.57 -1.62
C ILE A 602 10.86 5.46 -0.54
N ASN A 603 9.82 4.63 -0.69
CA ASN A 603 8.77 4.50 0.32
C ASN A 603 9.35 3.94 1.63
N THR A 604 10.18 2.90 1.55
CA THR A 604 10.86 2.32 2.72
C THR A 604 11.83 3.32 3.35
N LEU A 605 12.69 3.95 2.55
CA LEU A 605 13.68 4.90 3.07
C LEU A 605 13.05 6.16 3.69
N THR A 606 11.94 6.63 3.10
CA THR A 606 11.18 7.76 3.67
C THR A 606 10.58 7.37 5.01
N ARG A 607 10.02 6.16 5.11
CA ARG A 607 9.47 5.64 6.35
C ARG A 607 10.55 5.51 7.43
N GLU A 608 11.71 4.94 7.10
CA GLU A 608 12.86 4.82 8.00
C GLU A 608 13.35 6.20 8.49
N PHE A 609 13.46 7.16 7.57
CA PHE A 609 13.79 8.54 7.93
C PHE A 609 12.80 9.13 8.95
N LEU A 610 11.49 8.89 8.80
CA LEU A 610 10.48 9.37 9.77
C LEU A 610 10.49 8.61 11.11
N ALA A 611 11.10 7.43 11.17
CA ALA A 611 11.29 6.67 12.41
C ALA A 611 12.54 7.13 13.16
N GLU A 612 13.61 7.49 12.43
CA GLU A 612 14.89 7.93 12.99
C GLU A 612 14.93 9.43 13.31
N ALA A 613 14.22 10.24 12.51
CA ALA A 613 14.20 11.68 12.70
C ALA A 613 13.63 12.01 14.08
N GLN A 614 14.48 12.59 14.94
CA GLN A 614 14.12 13.11 16.25
C GLN A 614 13.31 14.40 16.09
N PHE A 615 12.15 14.31 15.45
CA PHE A 615 11.19 15.40 15.52
C PHE A 615 10.77 15.56 16.99
N GLU A 616 10.73 16.81 17.48
CA GLU A 616 10.27 17.08 18.84
C GLU A 616 8.88 16.47 19.06
N LYS A 617 8.61 15.99 20.28
CA LYS A 617 7.30 15.41 20.61
C LYS A 617 6.21 16.44 20.31
N GLY A 618 5.37 16.15 19.33
CA GLY A 618 4.26 17.01 18.92
C GLY A 618 4.03 16.94 17.41
N ARG A 619 3.27 17.91 16.91
CA ARG A 619 2.88 17.99 15.50
C ARG A 619 4.07 18.40 14.64
N VAL A 620 4.26 17.68 13.54
CA VAL A 620 5.33 17.95 12.56
C VAL A 620 4.68 18.23 11.21
N ARG A 621 5.01 19.39 10.65
CA ARG A 621 4.56 19.79 9.32
C ARG A 621 5.59 19.36 8.29
N LEU A 622 5.21 18.49 7.36
CA LEU A 622 6.03 18.13 6.19
C LEU A 622 5.45 18.64 4.86
N GLY A 623 4.23 19.21 4.92
CA GLY A 623 3.45 19.58 3.74
C GLY A 623 2.96 18.35 2.97
N ILE A 624 2.90 18.48 1.65
CA ILE A 624 2.43 17.43 0.75
C ILE A 624 3.58 16.47 0.44
N VAL A 625 3.40 15.19 0.74
CA VAL A 625 4.35 14.12 0.41
C VAL A 625 3.72 13.23 -0.65
N ASN A 626 4.18 13.36 -1.88
CA ASN A 626 3.54 12.81 -3.07
C ASN A 626 4.21 11.50 -3.53
N LEU A 627 3.49 10.38 -3.42
CA LEU A 627 4.02 9.02 -3.51
C LEU A 627 3.64 8.28 -4.81
N ASP A 628 4.49 7.36 -5.24
CA ASP A 628 4.13 6.26 -6.14
C ASP A 628 3.89 4.99 -5.30
N TYR A 629 2.89 4.18 -5.67
CA TYR A 629 2.55 2.91 -5.01
C TYR A 629 2.47 3.00 -3.47
N PRO A 630 1.64 3.89 -2.91
CA PRO A 630 1.61 4.19 -1.47
C PRO A 630 1.28 2.98 -0.58
N GLU A 631 0.67 1.94 -1.14
CA GLU A 631 0.34 0.67 -0.47
C GLU A 631 1.49 -0.35 -0.42
N LEU A 632 2.63 -0.04 -1.06
CA LEU A 632 3.78 -0.93 -1.16
C LEU A 632 5.04 -0.34 -0.48
N PRO A 633 5.97 -1.21 -0.03
CA PRO A 633 5.86 -2.68 0.05
C PRO A 633 4.78 -3.15 1.04
N GLU A 634 4.38 -4.43 0.96
CA GLU A 634 3.37 -5.01 1.84
C GLU A 634 3.74 -4.82 3.32
N GLY A 635 2.77 -4.42 4.15
CA GLY A 635 3.00 -4.11 5.57
C GLY A 635 3.57 -2.71 5.85
N ASN A 636 3.88 -1.90 4.83
CA ASN A 636 4.34 -0.52 4.99
C ASN A 636 3.25 0.36 5.65
N ASP A 637 3.67 1.20 6.60
CA ASP A 637 2.82 2.13 7.35
C ASP A 637 3.04 3.60 6.98
N LEU A 638 3.86 3.91 5.96
CA LEU A 638 4.27 5.28 5.59
C LEU A 638 3.11 6.28 5.51
N VAL A 639 2.01 5.94 4.80
CA VAL A 639 0.85 6.84 4.68
C VAL A 639 0.24 7.15 6.05
N SER A 640 0.04 6.11 6.87
CA SER A 640 -0.48 6.31 8.22
C SER A 640 0.47 7.13 9.07
N ARG A 641 1.79 6.87 8.97
CA ARG A 641 2.82 7.61 9.71
C ARG A 641 2.83 9.09 9.35
N LEU A 642 2.72 9.44 8.06
CA LEU A 642 2.59 10.82 7.60
C LEU A 642 1.35 11.50 8.18
N ILE A 643 0.22 10.80 8.25
CA ILE A 643 -1.01 11.32 8.85
C ILE A 643 -0.84 11.53 10.36
N GLU A 644 -0.17 10.61 11.05
CA GLU A 644 0.06 10.66 12.50
C GLU A 644 0.79 11.94 12.94
N LEU A 645 1.67 12.50 12.08
CA LEU A 645 2.41 13.74 12.35
C LEU A 645 1.50 14.97 12.55
N ASN A 646 0.21 14.89 12.20
CA ASN A 646 -0.74 15.98 12.42
C ASN A 646 -1.32 16.04 13.84
N PHE A 647 -1.09 15.03 14.69
CA PHE A 647 -1.80 14.89 15.98
C PHE A 647 -0.96 15.29 17.18
#